data_AF-A0A349Q2Q0-F1
#
_entry.id   AF-A0A349Q2Q0-F1
#
_cell.length_a   1.000
_cell.length_b   1.000
_cell.length_c   1.000
_cell.angle_alpha   90.00
_cell.angle_beta   90.00
_cell.angle_gamma   90.00
#
_symmetry.space_group_name_H-M   'P 1'
#
loop_
_entity.id
_entity.type
_entity.pdbx_description
1 polymer ?
#
loop_
_entity_poly.entity_id
_entity_poly.type
_entity_poly.pdbx_seq_one_letter_code
_entity_poly.pdbx_strand_id
1 'polypeptide(L)'
;MPYIKNGGTAYDYAANSEVTINRLEAEAVFKNYIFLAKYRGGVESNWAALESSSLACNTLALDSKTERDAEILFAINKTASNQIPLSTMSQVIQDKYGIWPEPFTYAKYVAEFSTYVMTLVTKYDSSFDLANKYINIPLSEEIPNDFTYPNGNRTLHFGDGSRGYARYTEGYEVAYYLGKLTNNSTLLDKFGKLINSSVSFGNYNRQKTLSSTRSTEVEPYFEEALRLLWYSGTVDGAATKFEQNVTNKLAFAGLSMQRNIATPDPTLNGLMCFVGGAGYVHSYASGMNMELYGPKTVIGAAAGNTQSYGLTIHKNYYRLFAAHNTVIVNGASQGDGGNGDIDINTVTKLSIEPEYKELPVSPKNSFSTSSFRDDKGTLAEAFQHRTMAIVRTSPTSGYYVDVFKSNSSLANEYHDYVYHNISEVLELQSNGSTLPLTTDATRYANGNISGGFANPGWQYFTNIQTSGVYAGDVIATFTATGLGGSVGMKMHIPGEINREYTTVMAPPTLGVTTGYNTKDTPTVVVRQNGEAWKTPFAVVYEPYNGTNTSTVTKVTSIKRLGDFSGMQVESTVSGKNIKQIILLTDNDDGVFNDVTLGVELTGRFIVLSMDENDALTSIYMGKGSRIKYKGWEVTTKDGLASNFYIEISNKNAKITTNSELVYTYPTDITLSISDNTFLNTESSFIVYQNRNSSIWNIQTKNLDLNNANVKIINFLGVTVLSKEINSSSTEIDLGSVPSGFYIVQMTNNNAVVDSKKIIVGM
;
A
#
# COMPACT_ATOMS: atom_id res chain seq x y z
N MET A 1 -5.30 41.70 -18.88
CA MET A 1 -3.86 42.04 -18.76
C MET A 1 -3.55 43.29 -17.91
N PRO A 2 -3.56 43.26 -16.57
CA PRO A 2 -3.14 44.43 -15.77
C PRO A 2 -1.67 44.85 -16.00
N TYR A 3 -0.73 43.91 -16.11
CA TYR A 3 0.70 44.19 -16.34
C TYR A 3 0.97 44.89 -17.68
N ILE A 4 0.48 44.31 -18.79
CA ILE A 4 0.65 44.87 -20.14
C ILE A 4 -0.12 46.19 -20.29
N LYS A 5 -1.34 46.29 -19.72
CA LYS A 5 -2.11 47.56 -19.74
C LYS A 5 -1.41 48.71 -19.03
N ASN A 6 -0.55 48.40 -18.06
CA ASN A 6 0.22 49.38 -17.31
C ASN A 6 1.64 49.59 -17.89
N GLY A 7 1.88 49.19 -19.15
CA GLY A 7 3.15 49.43 -19.84
C GLY A 7 4.25 48.43 -19.50
N GLY A 8 3.91 47.27 -18.95
CA GLY A 8 4.88 46.20 -18.67
C GLY A 8 5.59 45.71 -19.94
N THR A 9 6.89 45.48 -19.82
CA THR A 9 7.76 44.96 -20.88
C THR A 9 8.05 43.47 -20.66
N ALA A 10 8.51 42.78 -21.71
CA ALA A 10 9.09 41.45 -21.59
C ALA A 10 10.56 41.50 -22.00
N TYR A 11 11.39 40.73 -21.32
CA TYR A 11 12.78 40.57 -21.73
C TYR A 11 12.87 39.57 -22.89
N ASP A 12 13.27 40.05 -24.06
CA ASP A 12 13.57 39.22 -25.22
C ASP A 12 15.00 38.67 -25.11
N TYR A 13 15.11 37.36 -24.94
CA TYR A 13 16.40 36.67 -24.78
C TYR A 13 17.26 36.74 -26.05
N ALA A 14 16.64 36.65 -27.24
CA ALA A 14 17.37 36.71 -28.50
C ALA A 14 17.87 38.12 -28.80
N ALA A 15 17.07 39.13 -28.43
CA ALA A 15 17.44 40.55 -28.56
C ALA A 15 18.23 41.10 -27.36
N ASN A 16 18.39 40.33 -26.28
CA ASN A 16 19.05 40.72 -25.03
C ASN A 16 18.56 42.09 -24.50
N SER A 17 17.25 42.36 -24.59
CA SER A 17 16.68 43.66 -24.24
C SER A 17 15.22 43.56 -23.79
N GLU A 18 14.76 44.57 -23.07
CA GLU A 18 13.34 44.74 -22.74
C GLU A 18 12.58 45.24 -23.97
N VAL A 19 11.53 44.51 -24.35
CA VAL A 19 10.66 44.83 -25.47
C VAL A 19 9.25 45.14 -24.99
N THR A 20 8.59 46.07 -25.69
CA THR A 20 7.16 46.33 -25.46
C THR A 20 6.35 45.14 -25.98
N ILE A 21 5.43 44.65 -25.16
CA ILE A 21 4.57 43.53 -25.53
C ILE A 21 3.42 44.05 -26.39
N ASN A 22 3.30 43.57 -27.64
CA ASN A 22 2.14 43.86 -28.46
C ASN A 22 0.91 43.18 -27.87
N ARG A 23 -0.04 44.00 -27.40
CA ARG A 23 -1.21 43.55 -26.67
C ARG A 23 -2.13 42.64 -27.48
N LEU A 24 -2.34 42.94 -28.76
CA LEU A 24 -3.24 42.14 -29.62
C LEU A 24 -2.61 40.78 -29.95
N GLU A 25 -1.31 40.77 -30.23
CA GLU A 25 -0.55 39.54 -30.49
C GLU A 25 -0.50 38.66 -29.24
N ALA A 26 -0.23 39.25 -28.07
CA ALA A 26 -0.24 38.53 -26.79
C ALA A 26 -1.62 37.92 -26.50
N GLU A 27 -2.71 38.67 -26.71
CA GLU A 27 -4.06 38.15 -26.50
C GLU A 27 -4.39 36.99 -27.45
N ALA A 28 -3.96 37.05 -28.72
CA ALA A 28 -4.11 35.94 -29.66
C ALA A 28 -3.34 34.69 -29.20
N VAL A 29 -2.12 34.86 -28.68
CA VAL A 29 -1.32 33.76 -28.13
C VAL A 29 -2.02 33.12 -26.94
N PHE A 30 -2.51 33.90 -25.97
CA PHE A 30 -3.20 33.37 -24.80
C PHE A 30 -4.46 32.59 -25.18
N LYS A 31 -5.26 33.11 -26.12
CA LYS A 31 -6.45 32.40 -26.65
C LYS A 31 -6.07 31.10 -27.34
N ASN A 32 -4.96 31.07 -28.08
CA ASN A 32 -4.46 29.84 -28.70
C ASN A 32 -4.07 28.80 -27.65
N TYR A 33 -3.37 29.18 -26.58
CA TYR A 33 -3.04 28.23 -25.49
C TYR A 33 -4.27 27.74 -24.73
N ILE A 34 -5.28 28.58 -24.51
CA ILE A 34 -6.58 28.16 -23.95
C ILE A 34 -7.23 27.12 -24.87
N PHE A 35 -7.26 27.37 -26.18
CA PHE A 35 -7.79 26.41 -27.16
C PHE A 35 -7.03 25.09 -27.13
N LEU A 36 -5.69 25.12 -27.12
CA LEU A 36 -4.85 23.92 -27.07
C LEU A 36 -5.14 23.12 -25.81
N ALA A 37 -5.16 23.76 -24.63
CA ALA A 37 -5.45 23.09 -23.37
C ALA A 37 -6.85 22.44 -23.35
N LYS A 38 -7.86 23.03 -24.01
CA LYS A 38 -9.24 22.51 -24.02
C LYS A 38 -9.44 21.36 -25.01
N TYR A 39 -8.79 21.44 -26.17
CA TYR A 39 -9.14 20.61 -27.32
C TYR A 39 -7.99 19.75 -27.84
N ARG A 40 -6.76 19.93 -27.34
CA ARG A 40 -5.57 19.16 -27.74
C ARG A 40 -4.81 18.56 -26.54
N GLY A 41 -5.33 18.73 -25.33
CA GLY A 41 -4.80 18.15 -24.10
C GLY A 41 -5.08 16.65 -23.91
N GLY A 42 -4.91 16.16 -22.68
CA GLY A 42 -5.16 14.76 -22.31
C GLY A 42 -5.96 14.61 -21.02
N VAL A 43 -6.98 13.73 -21.03
CA VAL A 43 -7.87 13.48 -19.87
C VAL A 43 -7.71 12.09 -19.23
N GLU A 44 -6.86 11.26 -19.82
CA GLU A 44 -6.68 9.86 -19.37
C GLU A 44 -5.66 9.71 -18.24
N SER A 45 -4.98 10.79 -17.84
CA SER A 45 -4.01 10.79 -16.73
C SER A 45 -3.90 12.16 -16.06
N ASN A 46 -2.91 12.32 -15.21
CA ASN A 46 -2.45 13.56 -14.60
C ASN A 46 -2.25 14.76 -15.56
N TRP A 47 -2.14 14.53 -16.88
CA TRP A 47 -1.96 15.58 -17.89
C TRP A 47 -3.01 16.69 -17.80
N ALA A 48 -4.27 16.36 -17.51
CA ALA A 48 -5.33 17.35 -17.33
C ALA A 48 -4.97 18.38 -16.24
N ALA A 49 -4.41 17.93 -15.11
CA ALA A 49 -3.98 18.82 -14.03
C ALA A 49 -2.75 19.65 -14.41
N LEU A 50 -1.76 19.05 -15.09
CA LEU A 50 -0.57 19.76 -15.55
C LEU A 50 -0.92 20.89 -16.54
N GLU A 51 -1.81 20.61 -17.47
CA GLU A 51 -2.27 21.56 -18.49
C GLU A 51 -3.18 22.65 -17.90
N SER A 52 -3.89 22.35 -16.80
CA SER A 52 -4.82 23.28 -16.16
C SER A 52 -4.16 24.57 -15.68
N SER A 53 -2.89 24.52 -15.27
CA SER A 53 -2.11 25.72 -14.91
C SER A 53 -1.91 26.63 -16.11
N SER A 54 -1.62 26.07 -17.30
CA SER A 54 -1.52 26.84 -18.54
C SER A 54 -2.87 27.46 -18.89
N LEU A 55 -3.96 26.67 -18.81
CA LEU A 55 -5.32 27.16 -19.06
C LEU A 55 -5.67 28.34 -18.14
N ALA A 56 -5.44 28.21 -16.83
CA ALA A 56 -5.77 29.23 -15.84
C ALA A 56 -4.95 30.51 -16.00
N CYS A 57 -3.63 30.40 -16.19
CA CYS A 57 -2.75 31.56 -16.36
C CYS A 57 -3.08 32.33 -17.64
N ASN A 58 -3.24 31.64 -18.78
CA ASN A 58 -3.60 32.28 -20.05
C ASN A 58 -5.00 32.90 -19.98
N THR A 59 -5.94 32.25 -19.29
CA THR A 59 -7.27 32.81 -19.04
C THR A 59 -7.17 34.10 -18.24
N LEU A 60 -6.47 34.10 -17.10
CA LEU A 60 -6.29 35.30 -16.27
C LEU A 60 -5.57 36.43 -17.01
N ALA A 61 -4.76 36.09 -18.02
CA ALA A 61 -4.10 37.06 -18.86
C ALA A 61 -5.07 37.79 -19.79
N LEU A 62 -6.17 37.21 -20.30
CA LEU A 62 -7.08 37.86 -21.27
C LEU A 62 -7.53 39.26 -20.84
N ASP A 63 -7.99 40.11 -21.77
CA ASP A 63 -8.39 41.47 -21.42
C ASP A 63 -9.85 41.65 -21.08
N SER A 64 -10.73 40.95 -21.78
CA SER A 64 -12.17 40.97 -21.54
C SER A 64 -12.48 40.28 -20.20
N LYS A 65 -13.08 40.99 -19.25
CA LYS A 65 -13.51 40.38 -17.98
C LYS A 65 -14.55 39.29 -18.22
N THR A 66 -15.52 39.54 -19.10
CA THR A 66 -16.56 38.58 -19.44
C THR A 66 -15.99 37.28 -19.99
N GLU A 67 -14.98 37.37 -20.87
CA GLU A 67 -14.33 36.20 -21.46
C GLU A 67 -13.50 35.45 -20.40
N ARG A 68 -12.76 36.18 -19.56
CA ARG A 68 -12.04 35.59 -18.41
C ARG A 68 -12.96 34.81 -17.48
N ASP A 69 -14.05 35.44 -17.04
CA ASP A 69 -14.97 34.83 -16.09
C ASP A 69 -15.60 33.55 -16.67
N ALA A 70 -15.94 33.57 -17.97
CA ALA A 70 -16.49 32.39 -18.66
C ALA A 70 -15.49 31.23 -18.76
N GLU A 71 -14.22 31.51 -19.07
CA GLU A 71 -13.16 30.50 -19.15
C GLU A 71 -12.68 30.01 -17.78
N ILE A 72 -12.72 30.85 -16.74
CA ILE A 72 -12.49 30.42 -15.34
C ILE A 72 -13.59 29.44 -14.91
N LEU A 73 -14.86 29.77 -15.17
CA LEU A 73 -15.97 28.86 -14.88
C LEU A 73 -15.84 27.54 -15.65
N PHE A 74 -15.23 27.56 -16.84
CA PHE A 74 -14.89 26.34 -17.55
C PHE A 74 -13.87 25.51 -16.77
N ALA A 75 -12.73 26.09 -16.36
CA ALA A 75 -11.70 25.38 -15.59
C ALA A 75 -12.22 24.83 -14.23
N ILE A 76 -13.22 25.47 -13.62
CA ILE A 76 -13.81 25.02 -12.36
C ILE A 76 -14.84 23.91 -12.55
N ASN A 77 -15.71 24.00 -13.57
CA ASN A 77 -16.96 23.21 -13.62
C ASN A 77 -17.30 22.56 -14.98
N LYS A 78 -16.57 22.82 -16.07
CA LYS A 78 -16.94 22.28 -17.39
C LYS A 78 -15.85 21.40 -17.98
N THR A 79 -16.30 20.29 -18.55
CA THR A 79 -15.46 19.35 -19.28
C THR A 79 -15.44 19.70 -20.77
N ALA A 80 -14.27 19.61 -21.40
CA ALA A 80 -14.12 19.52 -22.86
C ALA A 80 -13.65 18.12 -23.23
N SER A 81 -13.58 17.84 -24.54
CA SER A 81 -13.12 16.54 -25.04
C SER A 81 -11.75 16.13 -24.51
N ASN A 82 -10.87 17.10 -24.25
CA ASN A 82 -9.48 16.90 -23.88
C ASN A 82 -9.05 17.71 -22.64
N GLN A 83 -10.01 18.10 -21.78
CA GLN A 83 -9.71 18.75 -20.50
C GLN A 83 -10.82 18.50 -19.48
N ILE A 84 -10.44 18.20 -18.23
CA ILE A 84 -11.39 18.05 -17.11
C ILE A 84 -11.26 19.21 -16.11
N PRO A 85 -12.38 19.61 -15.47
CA PRO A 85 -12.37 20.70 -14.50
C PRO A 85 -11.93 20.25 -13.10
N LEU A 86 -11.63 21.21 -12.22
CA LEU A 86 -11.34 20.97 -10.80
C LEU A 86 -12.43 20.15 -10.10
N SER A 87 -13.72 20.38 -10.43
CA SER A 87 -14.83 19.61 -9.87
C SER A 87 -14.70 18.11 -10.16
N THR A 88 -14.26 17.75 -11.36
CA THR A 88 -14.07 16.35 -11.75
C THR A 88 -12.82 15.77 -11.08
N MET A 89 -11.73 16.53 -11.00
CA MET A 89 -10.52 16.09 -10.29
C MET A 89 -10.79 15.81 -8.81
N SER A 90 -11.51 16.72 -8.15
CA SER A 90 -11.96 16.54 -6.77
C SER A 90 -12.84 15.29 -6.63
N GLN A 91 -13.79 15.06 -7.54
CA GLN A 91 -14.62 13.86 -7.50
C GLN A 91 -13.79 12.57 -7.65
N VAL A 92 -12.84 12.52 -8.59
CA VAL A 92 -11.96 11.36 -8.79
C VAL A 92 -11.14 11.08 -7.53
N ILE A 93 -10.53 12.10 -6.93
CA ILE A 93 -9.78 11.97 -5.67
C ILE A 93 -10.67 11.42 -4.56
N GLN A 94 -11.91 11.92 -4.44
CA GLN A 94 -12.87 11.44 -3.45
C GLN A 94 -13.23 9.95 -3.68
N ASP A 95 -13.56 9.58 -4.92
CA ASP A 95 -13.97 8.22 -5.28
C ASP A 95 -12.82 7.20 -5.16
N LYS A 96 -11.58 7.67 -5.23
CA LYS A 96 -10.36 6.87 -5.14
C LYS A 96 -9.67 6.97 -3.78
N TYR A 97 -10.48 7.12 -2.72
CA TYR A 97 -10.06 7.09 -1.32
C TYR A 97 -9.08 8.20 -0.93
N GLY A 98 -9.29 9.39 -1.49
CA GLY A 98 -8.58 10.61 -1.12
C GLY A 98 -7.32 10.88 -1.94
N ILE A 99 -6.99 10.08 -2.96
CA ILE A 99 -5.81 10.26 -3.80
C ILE A 99 -6.14 10.05 -5.28
N TRP A 100 -5.42 10.74 -6.16
CA TRP A 100 -5.50 10.50 -7.61
C TRP A 100 -4.98 9.09 -7.96
N PRO A 101 -5.65 8.32 -8.84
CA PRO A 101 -5.39 6.89 -9.06
C PRO A 101 -4.18 6.61 -9.98
N GLU A 102 -3.03 7.18 -9.63
CA GLU A 102 -1.73 6.96 -10.29
C GLU A 102 -0.63 6.84 -9.20
N PRO A 103 0.58 6.36 -9.55
CA PRO A 103 1.68 6.31 -8.60
C PRO A 103 1.98 7.67 -7.95
N PHE A 104 2.54 7.67 -6.73
CA PHE A 104 2.64 8.86 -5.88
C PHE A 104 3.22 10.11 -6.56
N THR A 105 4.23 9.96 -7.42
CA THR A 105 4.82 11.09 -8.16
C THR A 105 3.81 11.79 -9.06
N TYR A 106 2.90 11.05 -9.69
CA TYR A 106 1.85 11.61 -10.55
C TYR A 106 0.69 12.17 -9.73
N ALA A 107 0.28 11.45 -8.69
CA ALA A 107 -0.76 11.93 -7.78
C ALA A 107 -0.35 13.24 -7.09
N LYS A 108 0.93 13.39 -6.74
CA LYS A 108 1.55 14.65 -6.29
C LYS A 108 1.27 15.78 -7.26
N TYR A 109 1.63 15.59 -8.53
CA TYR A 109 1.48 16.64 -9.54
C TYR A 109 0.02 17.06 -9.69
N VAL A 110 -0.93 16.12 -9.65
CA VAL A 110 -2.35 16.49 -9.69
C VAL A 110 -2.73 17.36 -8.51
N ALA A 111 -2.31 17.00 -7.30
CA ALA A 111 -2.62 17.76 -6.10
C ALA A 111 -1.98 19.16 -6.14
N GLU A 112 -0.68 19.27 -6.40
CA GLU A 112 0.05 20.55 -6.37
C GLU A 112 -0.43 21.52 -7.46
N PHE A 113 -0.57 21.07 -8.70
CA PHE A 113 -1.00 21.93 -9.80
C PHE A 113 -2.45 22.36 -9.65
N SER A 114 -3.32 21.48 -9.16
CA SER A 114 -4.72 21.83 -8.89
C SER A 114 -4.84 22.80 -7.72
N THR A 115 -4.09 22.59 -6.62
CA THR A 115 -4.03 23.53 -5.49
C THR A 115 -3.51 24.90 -5.94
N TYR A 116 -2.51 24.93 -6.82
CA TYR A 116 -2.03 26.16 -7.44
C TYR A 116 -3.12 26.88 -8.23
N VAL A 117 -3.84 26.19 -9.11
CA VAL A 117 -4.96 26.76 -9.88
C VAL A 117 -6.08 27.25 -8.95
N MET A 118 -6.44 26.48 -7.92
CA MET A 118 -7.40 26.89 -6.90
C MET A 118 -6.98 28.20 -6.23
N THR A 119 -5.69 28.34 -5.93
CA THR A 119 -5.11 29.53 -5.29
C THR A 119 -5.14 30.74 -6.21
N LEU A 120 -4.72 30.57 -7.48
CA LEU A 120 -4.79 31.63 -8.49
C LEU A 120 -6.22 32.16 -8.68
N VAL A 121 -7.17 31.25 -8.87
CA VAL A 121 -8.57 31.60 -9.13
C VAL A 121 -9.21 32.25 -7.90
N THR A 122 -8.92 31.74 -6.70
CA THR A 122 -9.41 32.34 -5.44
C THR A 122 -8.84 33.74 -5.22
N LYS A 123 -7.57 33.96 -5.58
CA LYS A 123 -6.95 35.30 -5.51
C LYS A 123 -7.56 36.27 -6.53
N TYR A 124 -7.97 35.76 -7.70
CA TYR A 124 -8.68 36.55 -8.70
C TYR A 124 -10.08 36.96 -8.21
N ASP A 125 -10.83 36.00 -7.67
CA ASP A 125 -12.17 36.21 -7.12
C ASP A 125 -12.45 35.20 -6.01
N SER A 126 -12.49 35.70 -4.76
CA SER A 126 -12.67 34.86 -3.58
C SER A 126 -14.08 34.28 -3.46
N SER A 127 -15.07 34.78 -4.21
CA SER A 127 -16.44 34.27 -4.20
C SER A 127 -16.55 32.85 -4.77
N PHE A 128 -15.55 32.38 -5.51
CA PHE A 128 -15.49 31.00 -5.97
C PHE A 128 -15.33 29.99 -4.83
N ASP A 129 -14.74 30.38 -3.70
CA ASP A 129 -14.60 29.58 -2.48
C ASP A 129 -14.06 28.16 -2.71
N LEU A 130 -12.99 28.05 -3.51
CA LEU A 130 -12.48 26.76 -3.98
C LEU A 130 -11.88 25.91 -2.85
N ALA A 131 -11.28 26.56 -1.84
CA ALA A 131 -10.71 25.88 -0.68
C ALA A 131 -11.76 25.04 0.06
N ASN A 132 -12.98 25.55 0.23
CA ASN A 132 -14.05 24.82 0.91
C ASN A 132 -14.74 23.81 -0.01
N LYS A 133 -14.88 24.12 -1.30
CA LYS A 133 -15.55 23.23 -2.27
C LYS A 133 -14.74 21.98 -2.60
N TYR A 134 -13.42 22.13 -2.75
CA TYR A 134 -12.53 21.07 -3.24
C TYR A 134 -11.36 20.83 -2.30
N ILE A 135 -11.60 20.92 -0.98
CA ILE A 135 -10.57 20.79 0.07
C ILE A 135 -9.80 19.45 0.00
N ASN A 136 -10.42 18.41 -0.55
CA ASN A 136 -9.80 17.10 -0.70
C ASN A 136 -8.61 17.09 -1.68
N ILE A 137 -8.55 18.05 -2.62
CA ILE A 137 -7.42 18.20 -3.53
C ILE A 137 -6.12 18.48 -2.75
N PRO A 138 -5.99 19.61 -2.03
CA PRO A 138 -4.77 19.87 -1.25
C PRO A 138 -4.55 18.80 -0.18
N LEU A 139 -5.59 18.35 0.52
CA LEU A 139 -5.44 17.31 1.56
C LEU A 139 -4.85 15.99 1.03
N SER A 140 -4.96 15.69 -0.27
CA SER A 140 -4.36 14.48 -0.84
C SER A 140 -2.82 14.47 -0.79
N GLU A 141 -2.18 15.64 -0.69
CA GLU A 141 -0.71 15.79 -0.65
C GLU A 141 -0.07 15.09 0.55
N GLU A 142 -0.82 14.85 1.63
CA GLU A 142 -0.28 14.21 2.82
C GLU A 142 -0.16 12.69 2.70
N ILE A 143 -0.97 12.06 1.84
CA ILE A 143 -1.19 10.60 1.83
C ILE A 143 0.12 9.82 1.67
N PRO A 144 1.05 10.22 0.78
CA PRO A 144 2.32 9.52 0.60
C PRO A 144 3.19 9.47 1.86
N ASN A 145 3.05 10.41 2.81
CA ASN A 145 3.80 10.38 4.08
C ASN A 145 3.56 9.05 4.83
N ASP A 146 2.35 8.51 4.77
CA ASP A 146 1.97 7.29 5.49
C ASP A 146 2.50 6.00 4.85
N PHE A 147 2.97 6.08 3.60
CA PHE A 147 3.54 4.96 2.85
C PHE A 147 5.07 5.03 2.77
N THR A 148 5.69 5.86 3.60
CA THR A 148 7.14 5.93 3.74
C THR A 148 7.68 4.74 4.51
N TYR A 149 8.82 4.17 4.10
CA TYR A 149 9.51 3.11 4.82
C TYR A 149 10.02 3.58 6.20
N PRO A 150 10.38 2.66 7.13
CA PRO A 150 10.85 3.01 8.48
C PRO A 150 12.09 3.94 8.52
N ASN A 151 12.87 4.03 7.44
CA ASN A 151 13.97 5.00 7.30
C ASN A 151 13.51 6.44 7.01
N GLY A 152 12.21 6.66 6.73
CA GLY A 152 11.61 7.97 6.50
C GLY A 152 12.00 8.68 5.20
N ASN A 153 12.81 8.08 4.32
CA ASN A 153 13.34 8.73 3.12
C ASN A 153 13.03 7.98 1.80
N ARG A 154 12.26 6.89 1.87
CA ARG A 154 11.76 6.13 0.72
C ARG A 154 10.27 5.85 0.89
N THR A 155 9.54 5.72 -0.22
CA THR A 155 8.16 5.21 -0.27
C THR A 155 8.08 3.87 -0.99
N LEU A 156 6.93 3.22 -0.90
CA LEU A 156 6.61 2.03 -1.69
C LEU A 156 6.79 2.27 -3.20
N HIS A 157 7.21 1.23 -3.93
CA HIS A 157 7.22 1.21 -5.40
C HIS A 157 6.03 0.46 -5.97
N PHE A 158 5.30 1.10 -6.88
CA PHE A 158 4.22 0.49 -7.66
C PHE A 158 4.04 1.26 -8.98
N GLY A 159 3.78 0.53 -10.07
CA GLY A 159 3.69 1.12 -11.42
C GLY A 159 4.93 1.94 -11.80
N ASP A 160 4.72 2.98 -12.60
CA ASP A 160 5.77 3.96 -12.97
C ASP A 160 6.19 4.88 -11.82
N GLY A 161 5.84 4.56 -10.58
CA GLY A 161 6.28 5.32 -9.40
C GLY A 161 7.78 5.23 -9.14
N SER A 162 8.28 6.11 -8.28
CA SER A 162 9.63 6.08 -7.73
C SER A 162 9.59 5.77 -6.23
N ARG A 163 10.63 5.10 -5.71
CA ARG A 163 10.86 4.96 -4.25
C ARG A 163 11.41 6.23 -3.64
N GLY A 164 11.90 7.17 -4.46
CA GLY A 164 12.40 8.46 -3.99
C GLY A 164 11.30 9.23 -3.30
N TYR A 165 11.53 9.58 -2.03
CA TYR A 165 10.57 10.36 -1.27
C TYR A 165 11.15 11.70 -0.85
N ALA A 166 10.51 12.76 -1.33
CA ALA A 166 10.62 14.10 -0.77
C ALA A 166 9.21 14.53 -0.39
N ARG A 167 9.08 15.15 0.79
CA ARG A 167 7.80 15.75 1.20
C ARG A 167 7.45 16.86 0.21
N TYR A 168 6.15 17.07 -0.01
CA TYR A 168 5.63 18.02 -1.00
C TYR A 168 5.59 19.42 -0.41
N THR A 169 6.75 19.91 0.04
CA THR A 169 6.84 21.12 0.87
C THR A 169 6.38 22.38 0.16
N GLU A 170 6.57 22.45 -1.15
CA GLU A 170 6.10 23.52 -2.01
C GLU A 170 4.56 23.50 -2.10
N GLY A 171 3.97 22.32 -2.33
CA GLY A 171 2.53 22.12 -2.26
C GLY A 171 1.95 22.53 -0.90
N TYR A 172 2.60 22.13 0.19
CA TYR A 172 2.16 22.47 1.55
C TYR A 172 2.11 23.99 1.78
N GLU A 173 3.10 24.75 1.31
CA GLU A 173 3.13 26.21 1.44
C GLU A 173 2.01 26.87 0.61
N VAL A 174 1.75 26.37 -0.60
CA VAL A 174 0.65 26.87 -1.44
C VAL A 174 -0.71 26.54 -0.80
N ALA A 175 -0.90 25.33 -0.28
CA ALA A 175 -2.12 24.92 0.42
C ALA A 175 -2.35 25.72 1.71
N TYR A 176 -1.29 26.02 2.47
CA TYR A 176 -1.37 26.90 3.63
C TYR A 176 -1.76 28.33 3.23
N TYR A 177 -1.18 28.86 2.16
CA TYR A 177 -1.53 30.18 1.63
C TYR A 177 -2.97 30.25 1.13
N LEU A 178 -3.45 29.22 0.43
CA LEU A 178 -4.87 29.09 0.08
C LEU A 178 -5.76 29.16 1.33
N GLY A 179 -5.38 28.44 2.39
CA GLY A 179 -6.07 28.52 3.69
C GLY A 179 -6.10 29.92 4.28
N LYS A 180 -5.03 30.71 4.14
CA LYS A 180 -4.98 32.12 4.57
C LYS A 180 -5.91 33.01 3.74
N LEU A 181 -5.96 32.82 2.42
CA LEU A 181 -6.84 33.59 1.53
C LEU A 181 -8.32 33.40 1.85
N THR A 182 -8.71 32.20 2.29
CA THR A 182 -10.11 31.82 2.53
C THR A 182 -10.48 31.70 4.00
N ASN A 183 -9.55 31.94 4.93
CA ASN A 183 -9.71 31.64 6.36
C ASN A 183 -10.15 30.18 6.64
N ASN A 184 -9.65 29.21 5.86
CA ASN A 184 -9.97 27.80 6.05
C ASN A 184 -9.10 27.19 7.16
N SER A 185 -9.69 26.94 8.33
CA SER A 185 -8.99 26.44 9.52
C SER A 185 -8.37 25.05 9.34
N THR A 186 -9.00 24.18 8.55
CA THR A 186 -8.49 22.83 8.27
C THR A 186 -7.18 22.88 7.50
N LEU A 187 -7.10 23.67 6.43
CA LEU A 187 -5.86 23.84 5.65
C LEU A 187 -4.76 24.50 6.49
N LEU A 188 -5.11 25.51 7.28
CA LEU A 188 -4.16 26.20 8.16
C LEU A 188 -3.56 25.26 9.22
N ASP A 189 -4.40 24.52 9.94
CA ASP A 189 -3.92 23.57 10.96
C ASP A 189 -3.08 22.45 10.32
N LYS A 190 -3.57 21.88 9.22
CA LYS A 190 -2.94 20.73 8.58
C LYS A 190 -1.59 21.07 7.97
N PHE A 191 -1.55 22.04 7.07
CA PHE A 191 -0.33 22.39 6.36
C PHE A 191 0.63 23.19 7.23
N GLY A 192 0.13 23.93 8.23
CA GLY A 192 0.97 24.55 9.24
C GLY A 192 1.80 23.53 10.00
N LYS A 193 1.17 22.46 10.50
CA LYS A 193 1.86 21.32 11.11
C LYS A 193 2.81 20.64 10.14
N LEU A 194 2.40 20.33 8.91
CA LEU A 194 3.25 19.63 7.93
C LEU A 194 4.49 20.44 7.55
N ILE A 195 4.37 21.76 7.36
CA ILE A 195 5.49 22.66 7.09
C ILE A 195 6.43 22.68 8.29
N ASN A 196 5.92 22.97 9.49
CA ASN A 196 6.74 23.07 10.70
C ASN A 196 7.41 21.73 11.04
N SER A 197 6.72 20.59 10.86
CA SER A 197 7.31 19.26 11.00
C SER A 197 8.37 18.95 9.94
N SER A 198 8.25 19.47 8.72
CA SER A 198 9.25 19.27 7.68
C SER A 198 10.50 20.11 7.92
N VAL A 199 10.36 21.27 8.58
CA VAL A 199 11.48 22.08 9.09
C VAL A 199 12.14 21.42 10.29
N SER A 200 11.35 20.96 11.28
CA SER A 200 11.87 20.43 12.54
C SER A 200 12.45 19.01 12.43
N PHE A 201 11.83 18.15 11.63
CA PHE A 201 12.14 16.72 11.55
C PHE A 201 12.54 16.23 10.15
N GLY A 202 12.55 17.13 9.16
CA GLY A 202 12.92 16.82 7.77
C GLY A 202 14.05 17.73 7.28
N ASN A 203 14.32 17.64 5.98
CA ASN A 203 15.35 18.44 5.31
C ASN A 203 14.76 19.67 4.60
N TYR A 204 13.71 20.30 5.16
CA TYR A 204 13.09 21.47 4.55
C TYR A 204 13.66 22.78 5.09
N ASN A 205 14.32 23.56 4.23
CA ASN A 205 14.83 24.88 4.57
C ASN A 205 13.99 25.98 3.93
N ARG A 206 13.05 26.55 4.71
CA ARG A 206 12.21 27.70 4.31
C ARG A 206 13.01 28.96 3.99
N GLN A 207 14.27 29.06 4.43
CA GLN A 207 15.19 30.17 4.22
C GLN A 207 16.32 29.84 3.22
N LYS A 208 16.23 28.74 2.47
CA LYS A 208 17.18 28.38 1.39
C LYS A 208 17.44 29.59 0.49
N THR A 209 18.71 29.96 0.30
CA THR A 209 19.10 31.02 -0.63
C THR A 209 18.61 30.68 -2.03
N LEU A 210 18.02 31.66 -2.73
CA LEU A 210 17.66 31.50 -4.14
C LEU A 210 18.90 31.12 -4.94
N SER A 211 18.74 30.21 -5.89
CA SER A 211 19.84 29.82 -6.76
C SER A 211 20.30 31.03 -7.58
N SER A 212 21.61 31.20 -7.76
CA SER A 212 22.12 32.18 -8.73
C SER A 212 21.88 31.74 -10.18
N THR A 213 21.60 30.46 -10.40
CA THR A 213 21.23 29.89 -11.71
C THR A 213 19.72 29.65 -11.76
N ARG A 214 19.03 30.32 -12.67
CA ARG A 214 17.61 30.05 -12.95
C ARG A 214 17.46 28.66 -13.54
N SER A 215 16.51 27.87 -13.04
CA SER A 215 16.13 26.61 -13.68
C SER A 215 15.37 26.89 -14.99
N THR A 216 15.65 26.10 -16.03
CA THR A 216 14.89 26.08 -17.29
C THR A 216 13.91 24.90 -17.37
N GLU A 217 13.81 24.10 -16.30
CA GLU A 217 12.87 22.99 -16.21
C GLU A 217 11.43 23.50 -16.07
N VAL A 218 10.43 22.63 -16.30
CA VAL A 218 8.98 22.95 -16.33
C VAL A 218 8.38 23.16 -14.91
N GLU A 219 9.22 23.11 -13.88
CA GLU A 219 8.89 23.45 -12.49
C GLU A 219 9.01 24.96 -12.11
N PRO A 220 9.28 25.94 -12.99
CA PRO A 220 9.80 27.25 -12.60
C PRO A 220 8.72 28.13 -11.95
N TYR A 221 7.47 27.66 -11.89
CA TYR A 221 6.40 28.38 -11.22
C TYR A 221 6.51 28.31 -9.70
N PHE A 222 7.13 27.28 -9.11
CA PHE A 222 7.04 27.06 -7.66
C PHE A 222 8.18 27.68 -6.84
N GLU A 223 9.43 27.50 -7.23
CA GLU A 223 10.51 27.64 -6.24
C GLU A 223 10.87 29.08 -5.85
N GLU A 224 10.93 30.01 -6.80
CA GLU A 224 11.57 31.32 -6.55
C GLU A 224 10.54 32.45 -6.42
N ALA A 225 9.61 32.57 -7.37
CA ALA A 225 8.63 33.65 -7.39
C ALA A 225 7.49 33.45 -6.39
N LEU A 226 6.89 32.26 -6.32
CA LEU A 226 5.80 31.98 -5.36
C LEU A 226 6.31 31.98 -3.92
N ARG A 227 7.54 31.55 -3.69
CA ARG A 227 8.16 31.64 -2.37
C ARG A 227 8.25 33.07 -1.86
N LEU A 228 8.59 34.05 -2.71
CA LEU A 228 8.59 35.45 -2.32
C LEU A 228 7.17 36.02 -2.15
N LEU A 229 6.23 35.62 -3.02
CA LEU A 229 4.93 36.27 -3.12
C LEU A 229 3.86 35.64 -2.22
N TRP A 230 3.90 34.33 -1.98
CA TRP A 230 2.80 33.55 -1.39
C TRP A 230 3.20 32.84 -0.09
N TYR A 231 4.48 32.51 0.13
CA TYR A 231 4.85 31.82 1.36
C TYR A 231 4.69 32.77 2.54
N SER A 232 4.03 32.28 3.59
CA SER A 232 3.79 33.10 4.78
C SER A 232 5.09 33.28 5.56
N GLY A 233 5.41 34.52 5.95
CA GLY A 233 6.61 34.81 6.76
C GLY A 233 6.63 34.00 8.06
N THR A 234 5.46 33.77 8.66
CA THR A 234 5.24 32.91 9.82
C THR A 234 4.18 31.85 9.52
N VAL A 235 4.35 30.66 10.08
CA VAL A 235 3.43 29.52 9.90
C VAL A 235 2.98 29.04 11.27
N ASP A 236 1.65 29.02 11.47
CA ASP A 236 1.02 28.63 12.73
C ASP A 236 0.97 27.10 12.86
N GLY A 237 0.89 26.59 14.09
CA GLY A 237 0.80 25.16 14.40
C GLY A 237 2.11 24.54 14.89
N ALA A 238 2.04 23.71 15.93
CA ALA A 238 3.23 23.06 16.47
C ALA A 238 3.74 21.95 15.54
N ALA A 239 5.05 21.82 15.39
CA ALA A 239 5.64 20.67 14.72
C ALA A 239 5.27 19.38 15.47
N THR A 240 4.68 18.42 14.77
CA THR A 240 4.34 17.10 15.28
C THR A 240 5.12 16.02 14.55
N LYS A 241 5.58 15.00 15.27
CA LYS A 241 6.12 13.81 14.62
C LYS A 241 4.99 13.19 13.79
N PHE A 242 5.30 12.82 12.55
CA PHE A 242 4.33 12.16 11.70
C PHE A 242 4.03 10.77 12.26
N GLU A 243 2.80 10.54 12.69
CA GLU A 243 2.34 9.22 13.11
C GLU A 243 2.05 8.39 11.87
N GLN A 244 2.79 7.29 11.72
CA GLN A 244 2.60 6.36 10.62
C GLN A 244 1.66 5.25 11.08
N ASN A 245 0.62 5.00 10.29
CA ASN A 245 -0.26 3.86 10.53
C ASN A 245 0.53 2.56 10.35
N VAL A 246 0.29 1.61 11.25
CA VAL A 246 0.90 0.28 11.16
C VAL A 246 0.29 -0.57 10.05
N THR A 247 -0.90 -0.21 9.56
CA THR A 247 -1.55 -0.84 8.41
C THR A 247 -2.38 0.18 7.64
N ASN A 248 -2.24 0.20 6.30
CA ASN A 248 -3.01 1.09 5.42
C ASN A 248 -3.17 0.48 4.01
N LYS A 249 -3.98 1.10 3.15
CA LYS A 249 -4.24 0.66 1.77
C LYS A 249 -4.17 1.77 0.73
N LEU A 250 -3.84 1.39 -0.50
CA LEU A 250 -4.17 2.14 -1.71
C LEU A 250 -5.15 1.29 -2.53
N ALA A 251 -6.44 1.59 -2.39
CA ALA A 251 -7.49 0.73 -2.93
C ALA A 251 -7.44 0.62 -4.46
N PHE A 252 -7.13 1.71 -5.17
CA PHE A 252 -7.04 1.68 -6.64
C PHE A 252 -5.88 0.81 -7.15
N ALA A 253 -4.85 0.59 -6.33
CA ALA A 253 -3.67 -0.22 -6.66
C ALA A 253 -3.75 -1.64 -6.09
N GLY A 254 -4.88 -2.03 -5.49
CA GLY A 254 -5.03 -3.33 -4.81
C GLY A 254 -4.02 -3.54 -3.67
N LEU A 255 -3.49 -2.46 -3.10
CA LEU A 255 -2.32 -2.52 -2.22
C LEU A 255 -2.73 -2.46 -0.75
N SER A 256 -2.20 -3.40 0.05
CA SER A 256 -2.23 -3.39 1.51
C SER A 256 -0.81 -3.35 2.06
N MET A 257 -0.55 -2.44 2.98
CA MET A 257 0.75 -2.25 3.63
C MET A 257 0.67 -2.59 5.11
N GLN A 258 1.71 -3.23 5.63
CA GLN A 258 1.88 -3.52 7.05
C GLN A 258 3.27 -3.10 7.50
N ARG A 259 3.40 -2.55 8.71
CA ARG A 259 4.68 -2.20 9.31
C ARG A 259 4.72 -2.46 10.81
N ASN A 260 5.91 -2.71 11.30
CA ASN A 260 6.27 -2.70 12.71
C ASN A 260 7.39 -1.66 12.91
N ILE A 261 7.07 -0.59 13.66
CA ILE A 261 8.00 0.50 13.94
C ILE A 261 8.80 0.12 15.19
N ALA A 262 10.00 -0.44 14.98
CA ALA A 262 10.85 -0.85 16.08
C ALA A 262 11.40 0.34 16.86
N THR A 263 11.50 0.19 18.18
CA THR A 263 12.13 1.15 19.09
C THR A 263 13.36 0.52 19.75
N PRO A 264 14.48 1.25 19.92
CA PRO A 264 14.64 2.68 19.66
C PRO A 264 14.97 3.04 18.21
N ASP A 265 15.40 2.09 17.38
CA ASP A 265 15.90 2.36 16.03
C ASP A 265 15.03 1.69 14.94
N PRO A 266 14.04 2.41 14.37
CA PRO A 266 13.19 1.90 13.31
C PRO A 266 13.93 1.76 11.97
N THR A 267 15.02 2.49 11.76
CA THR A 267 15.80 2.40 10.53
C THR A 267 16.55 1.07 10.47
N LEU A 268 17.13 0.63 11.59
CA LEU A 268 17.86 -0.65 11.63
C LEU A 268 16.95 -1.85 11.90
N ASN A 269 15.93 -1.69 12.73
CA ASN A 269 15.17 -2.83 13.26
C ASN A 269 13.70 -2.85 12.84
N GLY A 270 13.23 -1.82 12.12
CA GLY A 270 11.86 -1.77 11.62
C GLY A 270 11.61 -2.86 10.59
N LEU A 271 10.35 -3.30 10.50
CA LEU A 271 9.88 -4.21 9.47
C LEU A 271 8.71 -3.55 8.76
N MET A 272 8.63 -3.71 7.45
CA MET A 272 7.54 -3.21 6.64
C MET A 272 7.46 -4.00 5.35
N CYS A 273 6.24 -4.35 4.96
CA CYS A 273 5.95 -4.98 3.70
C CYS A 273 4.66 -4.41 3.09
N PHE A 274 4.47 -4.68 1.81
CA PHE A 274 3.15 -4.56 1.20
C PHE A 274 2.87 -5.76 0.30
N VAL A 275 1.60 -6.00 0.03
CA VAL A 275 1.13 -6.86 -1.06
C VAL A 275 0.21 -6.02 -1.93
N GLY A 276 0.42 -6.03 -3.25
CA GLY A 276 -0.43 -5.26 -4.15
C GLY A 276 -0.20 -5.52 -5.64
N GLY A 277 -1.19 -5.10 -6.42
CA GLY A 277 -1.25 -5.23 -7.88
C GLY A 277 -2.65 -4.94 -8.39
N ALA A 278 -2.76 -4.12 -9.43
CA ALA A 278 -4.01 -3.81 -10.12
C ALA A 278 -3.70 -3.11 -11.44
N GLY A 279 -4.63 -3.11 -12.39
CA GLY A 279 -4.56 -2.17 -13.50
C GLY A 279 -5.11 -0.80 -13.16
N TYR A 280 -4.34 0.20 -13.55
CA TYR A 280 -4.64 1.63 -13.49
C TYR A 280 -3.67 2.37 -14.44
N VAL A 281 -3.82 3.68 -14.58
CA VAL A 281 -2.91 4.48 -15.42
C VAL A 281 -1.50 4.42 -14.83
N HIS A 282 -0.48 4.19 -15.66
CA HIS A 282 0.89 3.95 -15.20
C HIS A 282 1.06 2.69 -14.31
N SER A 283 0.17 1.69 -14.45
CA SER A 283 0.29 0.39 -13.77
C SER A 283 1.17 -0.61 -14.50
N TYR A 284 1.53 -1.69 -13.80
CA TYR A 284 2.31 -2.83 -14.27
C TYR A 284 1.52 -4.13 -14.13
N ALA A 285 1.84 -5.15 -14.93
CA ALA A 285 1.40 -6.52 -14.72
C ALA A 285 2.26 -7.19 -13.64
N SER A 286 1.97 -6.89 -12.38
CA SER A 286 2.81 -7.24 -11.24
C SER A 286 2.40 -8.49 -10.47
N GLY A 287 1.23 -9.08 -10.77
CA GLY A 287 0.58 -10.07 -9.92
C GLY A 287 0.37 -9.57 -8.48
N MET A 288 0.38 -10.46 -7.50
CA MET A 288 0.51 -10.10 -6.08
C MET A 288 1.97 -9.79 -5.77
N ASN A 289 2.47 -8.61 -6.14
CA ASN A 289 3.83 -8.18 -5.85
C ASN A 289 4.00 -7.89 -4.34
N MET A 290 5.23 -8.04 -3.84
CA MET A 290 5.63 -7.56 -2.52
C MET A 290 6.96 -6.82 -2.53
N GLU A 291 7.14 -5.96 -1.53
CA GLU A 291 8.47 -5.49 -1.11
C GLU A 291 8.71 -5.75 0.38
N LEU A 292 9.95 -6.02 0.76
CA LEU A 292 10.37 -6.25 2.14
C LEU A 292 11.44 -5.26 2.58
N TYR A 293 11.12 -4.49 3.62
CA TYR A 293 12.07 -3.63 4.31
C TYR A 293 13.00 -4.45 5.20
N GLY A 294 14.28 -4.13 5.17
CA GLY A 294 15.27 -4.64 6.10
C GLY A 294 16.08 -3.49 6.70
N PRO A 295 17.15 -3.79 7.45
CA PRO A 295 18.02 -2.78 8.01
C PRO A 295 18.42 -1.74 6.97
N LYS A 296 18.13 -0.47 7.29
CA LYS A 296 18.45 0.77 6.53
C LYS A 296 17.58 1.03 5.30
N THR A 297 17.13 0.01 4.58
CA THR A 297 16.41 0.19 3.30
C THR A 297 15.53 -1.00 2.95
N VAL A 298 14.65 -0.79 1.95
CA VAL A 298 14.04 -1.90 1.21
C VAL A 298 15.13 -2.72 0.53
N ILE A 299 15.18 -4.03 0.82
CA ILE A 299 16.18 -4.96 0.27
C ILE A 299 15.51 -6.05 -0.57
N GLY A 300 14.35 -6.58 -0.15
CA GLY A 300 13.52 -7.43 -1.01
C GLY A 300 12.69 -6.57 -1.95
N ALA A 301 13.31 -5.96 -2.95
CA ALA A 301 12.71 -4.93 -3.79
C ALA A 301 12.33 -5.47 -5.19
N ALA A 302 11.19 -5.04 -5.72
CA ALA A 302 10.84 -5.27 -7.14
C ALA A 302 11.70 -4.40 -8.08
N ALA A 303 11.77 -4.72 -9.37
CA ALA A 303 12.78 -4.15 -10.28
C ALA A 303 12.72 -2.61 -10.48
N GLY A 304 11.62 -1.92 -10.17
CA GLY A 304 11.54 -0.45 -10.25
C GLY A 304 11.06 0.10 -11.61
N ASN A 305 11.32 1.39 -11.86
CA ASN A 305 10.94 2.10 -13.09
C ASN A 305 12.19 2.70 -13.78
N THR A 306 12.27 2.59 -15.12
CA THR A 306 13.31 3.16 -15.99
C THR A 306 13.19 4.67 -16.17
N GLN A 307 12.02 5.26 -15.89
CA GLN A 307 11.64 6.65 -16.25
C GLN A 307 11.74 6.95 -17.76
N SER A 308 11.94 5.92 -18.58
CA SER A 308 12.09 6.00 -20.03
C SER A 308 11.15 4.98 -20.66
N TYR A 309 9.89 5.38 -20.82
CA TYR A 309 8.76 4.50 -21.22
C TYR A 309 8.91 3.90 -22.63
N GLY A 310 9.70 4.55 -23.50
CA GLY A 310 9.96 4.09 -24.86
C GLY A 310 10.95 2.93 -24.96
N LEU A 311 11.69 2.59 -23.89
CA LEU A 311 12.71 1.54 -23.94
C LEU A 311 12.07 0.15 -24.06
N THR A 312 12.65 -0.70 -24.93
CA THR A 312 12.18 -2.08 -25.12
C THR A 312 12.18 -2.88 -23.83
N ILE A 313 13.22 -2.73 -22.99
CA ILE A 313 13.31 -3.42 -21.69
C ILE A 313 12.28 -2.92 -20.69
N HIS A 314 11.87 -1.65 -20.76
CA HIS A 314 10.78 -1.14 -19.91
C HIS A 314 9.49 -1.90 -20.21
N LYS A 315 9.15 -2.00 -21.51
CA LYS A 315 7.95 -2.70 -21.98
C LYS A 315 7.98 -4.21 -21.73
N ASN A 316 9.13 -4.86 -21.94
CA ASN A 316 9.25 -6.31 -21.98
C ASN A 316 9.83 -6.96 -20.72
N TYR A 317 10.15 -6.18 -19.68
CA TYR A 317 10.63 -6.71 -18.41
C TYR A 317 10.05 -5.94 -17.22
N TYR A 318 10.40 -4.66 -17.05
CA TYR A 318 10.07 -3.91 -15.83
C TYR A 318 8.57 -3.81 -15.54
N ARG A 319 7.73 -3.82 -16.58
CA ARG A 319 6.27 -3.79 -16.47
C ARG A 319 5.61 -5.15 -16.23
N LEU A 320 6.36 -6.26 -16.32
CA LEU A 320 5.81 -7.62 -16.40
C LEU A 320 6.12 -8.45 -15.14
N PHE A 321 5.44 -9.59 -14.98
CA PHE A 321 5.46 -10.39 -13.74
C PHE A 321 6.87 -10.77 -13.30
N ALA A 322 7.77 -11.08 -14.23
CA ALA A 322 9.15 -11.50 -13.93
C ALA A 322 9.99 -10.42 -13.26
N ALA A 323 9.59 -9.15 -13.30
CA ALA A 323 10.26 -8.04 -12.60
C ALA A 323 9.76 -7.83 -11.16
N HIS A 324 8.84 -8.67 -10.68
CA HIS A 324 8.12 -8.50 -9.42
C HIS A 324 8.28 -9.73 -8.51
N ASN A 325 8.09 -9.52 -7.21
CA ASN A 325 8.17 -10.59 -6.21
C ASN A 325 6.81 -11.30 -6.09
N THR A 326 6.51 -12.18 -7.03
CA THR A 326 5.19 -12.80 -7.21
C THR A 326 5.30 -14.23 -7.75
N VAL A 327 4.17 -14.89 -8.02
CA VAL A 327 4.12 -16.20 -8.68
C VAL A 327 3.70 -16.04 -10.14
N ILE A 328 4.50 -16.64 -11.02
CA ILE A 328 4.18 -16.84 -12.44
C ILE A 328 3.61 -18.24 -12.61
N VAL A 329 2.47 -18.36 -13.28
CA VAL A 329 1.81 -19.64 -13.54
C VAL A 329 2.10 -20.09 -14.96
N ASN A 330 2.53 -21.35 -15.11
CA ASN A 330 2.82 -22.00 -16.37
C ASN A 330 3.77 -21.23 -17.30
N GLY A 331 4.60 -20.34 -16.73
CA GLY A 331 5.47 -19.45 -17.51
C GLY A 331 4.71 -18.47 -18.41
N ALA A 332 3.43 -18.19 -18.13
CA ALA A 332 2.52 -17.53 -19.05
C ALA A 332 1.62 -16.45 -18.42
N SER A 333 1.82 -16.11 -17.14
CA SER A 333 1.18 -14.95 -16.51
C SER A 333 1.41 -13.68 -17.32
N GLN A 334 0.35 -12.91 -17.53
CA GLN A 334 0.38 -11.70 -18.38
C GLN A 334 -0.64 -10.66 -17.93
N GLY A 335 -0.41 -9.41 -18.34
CA GLY A 335 -1.47 -8.40 -18.40
C GLY A 335 -2.02 -8.29 -19.82
N ASP A 336 -3.24 -7.77 -19.97
CA ASP A 336 -3.84 -7.50 -21.27
C ASP A 336 -4.92 -6.40 -21.19
N GLY A 337 -4.92 -5.50 -22.17
CA GLY A 337 -5.82 -4.35 -22.26
C GLY A 337 -5.46 -3.17 -21.36
N GLY A 338 -6.40 -2.24 -21.16
CA GLY A 338 -6.21 -1.07 -20.28
C GLY A 338 -5.23 -0.01 -20.80
N ASN A 339 -4.75 0.84 -19.89
CA ASN A 339 -3.89 1.96 -20.24
C ASN A 339 -2.46 1.50 -20.58
N GLY A 340 -1.95 1.91 -21.73
CA GLY A 340 -0.63 1.47 -22.21
C GLY A 340 -0.55 -0.03 -22.51
N ASP A 341 -1.69 -0.64 -22.88
CA ASP A 341 -1.88 -2.05 -23.25
C ASP A 341 -1.53 -3.05 -22.13
N ILE A 342 -1.54 -2.60 -20.87
CA ILE A 342 -1.34 -3.48 -19.71
C ILE A 342 -2.44 -3.29 -18.66
N ASP A 343 -3.08 -4.38 -18.28
CA ASP A 343 -4.08 -4.43 -17.20
C ASP A 343 -4.08 -5.81 -16.56
N ILE A 344 -4.28 -5.84 -15.24
CA ILE A 344 -4.40 -7.06 -14.43
C ILE A 344 -5.58 -6.92 -13.48
N ASN A 345 -6.08 -8.05 -12.97
CA ASN A 345 -7.08 -7.99 -11.92
C ASN A 345 -6.55 -7.27 -10.68
N THR A 346 -7.46 -6.70 -9.90
CA THR A 346 -7.09 -6.05 -8.65
C THR A 346 -6.85 -7.12 -7.57
N VAL A 347 -5.72 -7.04 -6.88
CA VAL A 347 -5.45 -7.79 -5.67
C VAL A 347 -6.44 -7.35 -4.59
N THR A 348 -7.14 -8.31 -3.98
CA THR A 348 -8.19 -8.02 -2.99
C THR A 348 -7.82 -8.55 -1.61
N LYS A 349 -8.10 -7.75 -0.58
CA LYS A 349 -7.99 -8.19 0.82
C LYS A 349 -9.02 -9.30 1.11
N LEU A 350 -8.56 -10.41 1.69
CA LEU A 350 -9.41 -11.42 2.34
C LEU A 350 -9.48 -11.22 3.86
N SER A 351 -8.33 -10.99 4.50
CA SER A 351 -8.26 -10.74 5.94
C SER A 351 -7.02 -9.92 6.27
N ILE A 352 -7.07 -9.11 7.32
CA ILE A 352 -5.92 -8.33 7.79
C ILE A 352 -6.05 -8.04 9.28
N GLU A 353 -4.93 -8.03 9.99
CA GLU A 353 -4.84 -7.47 11.34
C GLU A 353 -3.52 -6.70 11.50
N PRO A 354 -3.57 -5.46 12.01
CA PRO A 354 -4.78 -4.67 12.26
C PRO A 354 -5.55 -4.33 10.99
N GLU A 355 -6.80 -3.92 11.14
CA GLU A 355 -7.55 -3.32 10.04
C GLU A 355 -6.93 -1.95 9.65
N TYR A 356 -7.20 -1.48 8.43
CA TYR A 356 -6.58 -0.24 7.94
C TYR A 356 -6.81 0.95 8.86
N LYS A 357 -5.73 1.61 9.28
CA LYS A 357 -5.71 2.76 10.20
C LYS A 357 -6.26 2.46 11.61
N GLU A 358 -6.42 1.20 11.97
CA GLU A 358 -6.84 0.76 13.30
C GLU A 358 -5.64 0.36 14.17
N LEU A 359 -5.85 0.34 15.49
CA LEU A 359 -4.83 -0.11 16.43
C LEU A 359 -4.61 -1.63 16.36
N PRO A 360 -3.36 -2.12 16.44
CA PRO A 360 -3.04 -3.54 16.47
C PRO A 360 -3.33 -4.16 17.83
N VAL A 361 -3.86 -5.39 17.86
CA VAL A 361 -3.98 -6.15 19.12
C VAL A 361 -2.60 -6.57 19.64
N SER A 362 -1.62 -6.74 18.76
CA SER A 362 -0.25 -7.14 19.11
C SER A 362 0.79 -6.08 18.74
N PRO A 363 1.71 -5.71 19.66
CA PRO A 363 2.87 -4.91 19.29
C PRO A 363 3.94 -5.71 18.52
N LYS A 364 3.80 -7.05 18.44
CA LYS A 364 4.81 -7.96 17.90
C LYS A 364 4.41 -8.59 16.57
N ASN A 365 3.12 -8.77 16.33
CA ASN A 365 2.65 -9.57 15.21
C ASN A 365 1.56 -8.82 14.42
N SER A 366 1.58 -9.00 13.12
CA SER A 366 0.52 -8.56 12.20
C SER A 366 0.47 -9.50 11.01
N PHE A 367 -0.67 -9.61 10.34
CA PHE A 367 -0.78 -10.42 9.12
C PHE A 367 -1.81 -9.86 8.14
N SER A 368 -1.68 -10.26 6.88
CA SER A 368 -2.65 -10.01 5.82
C SER A 368 -2.76 -11.24 4.93
N THR A 369 -3.97 -11.55 4.49
CA THR A 369 -4.23 -12.52 3.42
C THR A 369 -4.92 -11.80 2.28
N SER A 370 -4.36 -11.91 1.08
CA SER A 370 -4.89 -11.32 -0.15
C SER A 370 -5.18 -12.40 -1.17
N SER A 371 -6.07 -12.11 -2.12
CA SER A 371 -6.39 -12.96 -3.26
C SER A 371 -6.19 -12.24 -4.58
N PHE A 372 -5.87 -13.01 -5.62
CA PHE A 372 -5.69 -12.53 -6.99
C PHE A 372 -6.10 -13.62 -7.97
N ARG A 373 -6.60 -13.19 -9.14
CA ARG A 373 -6.90 -14.07 -10.26
C ARG A 373 -5.98 -13.72 -11.42
N ASP A 374 -5.24 -14.70 -11.91
CA ASP A 374 -4.34 -14.59 -13.05
C ASP A 374 -5.00 -15.22 -14.29
N ASP A 375 -5.90 -14.46 -14.92
CA ASP A 375 -6.75 -14.94 -16.02
C ASP A 375 -6.86 -13.95 -17.18
N LYS A 376 -5.98 -12.94 -17.24
CA LYS A 376 -5.93 -12.01 -18.38
C LYS A 376 -5.46 -12.69 -19.66
N GLY A 377 -4.68 -13.76 -19.53
CA GLY A 377 -4.36 -14.69 -20.61
C GLY A 377 -5.03 -16.04 -20.40
N THR A 378 -4.98 -16.90 -21.42
CA THR A 378 -5.61 -18.23 -21.43
C THR A 378 -4.67 -19.38 -21.07
N LEU A 379 -3.43 -19.08 -20.67
CA LEU A 379 -2.38 -20.07 -20.40
C LEU A 379 -2.00 -20.19 -18.91
N ALA A 380 -2.54 -19.30 -18.07
CA ALA A 380 -2.38 -19.32 -16.62
C ALA A 380 -3.67 -19.77 -15.93
N GLU A 381 -4.75 -18.99 -16.09
CA GLU A 381 -6.09 -19.24 -15.52
C GLU A 381 -6.04 -19.69 -14.04
N ALA A 382 -5.34 -18.92 -13.21
CA ALA A 382 -5.06 -19.30 -11.84
C ALA A 382 -5.79 -18.46 -10.80
N PHE A 383 -6.08 -19.11 -9.67
CA PHE A 383 -6.51 -18.45 -8.45
C PHE A 383 -5.41 -18.55 -7.40
N GLN A 384 -5.10 -17.42 -6.76
CA GLN A 384 -3.95 -17.29 -5.89
C GLN A 384 -4.32 -16.62 -4.57
N HIS A 385 -3.75 -17.11 -3.46
CA HIS A 385 -3.76 -16.43 -2.16
C HIS A 385 -2.33 -16.15 -1.70
N ARG A 386 -2.13 -15.01 -1.06
CA ARG A 386 -0.87 -14.70 -0.39
C ARG A 386 -1.14 -14.27 1.04
N THR A 387 -0.57 -14.99 2.00
CA THR A 387 -0.56 -14.60 3.41
C THR A 387 0.82 -14.05 3.77
N MET A 388 0.88 -12.77 4.10
CA MET A 388 2.07 -12.11 4.64
C MET A 388 1.88 -11.88 6.13
N ALA A 389 2.91 -12.11 6.94
CA ALA A 389 2.90 -11.73 8.35
C ALA A 389 4.23 -11.13 8.79
N ILE A 390 4.19 -10.22 9.75
CA ILE A 390 5.35 -9.75 10.51
C ILE A 390 5.32 -10.47 11.85
N VAL A 391 6.42 -11.09 12.24
CA VAL A 391 6.55 -11.78 13.53
C VAL A 391 7.83 -11.30 14.23
N ARG A 392 7.68 -10.67 15.39
CA ARG A 392 8.83 -10.20 16.19
C ARG A 392 9.32 -11.29 17.13
N THR A 393 10.64 -11.43 17.18
CA THR A 393 11.35 -12.28 18.15
C THR A 393 11.92 -11.43 19.30
N SER A 394 12.19 -10.15 19.06
CA SER A 394 12.63 -9.18 20.08
C SER A 394 12.38 -7.72 19.64
N PRO A 395 12.70 -6.71 20.46
CA PRO A 395 12.73 -5.32 20.04
C PRO A 395 13.70 -5.02 18.88
N THR A 396 14.70 -5.87 18.62
CA THR A 396 15.72 -5.67 17.58
C THR A 396 15.76 -6.77 16.51
N SER A 397 14.86 -7.76 16.56
CA SER A 397 14.84 -8.89 15.61
C SER A 397 13.42 -9.38 15.34
N GLY A 398 13.23 -9.95 14.16
CA GLY A 398 11.98 -10.51 13.69
C GLY A 398 12.11 -10.91 12.23
N TYR A 399 11.06 -11.51 11.69
CA TYR A 399 11.04 -12.03 10.33
C TYR A 399 9.65 -11.83 9.71
N TYR A 400 9.59 -11.99 8.39
CA TYR A 400 8.34 -12.11 7.67
C TYR A 400 8.00 -13.56 7.41
N VAL A 401 6.71 -13.86 7.38
CA VAL A 401 6.16 -15.13 6.88
C VAL A 401 5.46 -14.83 5.57
N ASP A 402 5.77 -15.58 4.53
CA ASP A 402 5.07 -15.55 3.25
C ASP A 402 4.57 -16.95 2.93
N VAL A 403 3.25 -17.10 2.80
CA VAL A 403 2.63 -18.31 2.28
C VAL A 403 1.85 -17.96 1.03
N PHE A 404 2.39 -18.34 -0.12
CA PHE A 404 1.80 -18.09 -1.42
C PHE A 404 1.19 -19.39 -1.97
N LYS A 405 -0.14 -19.43 -2.00
CA LYS A 405 -0.95 -20.50 -2.58
C LYS A 405 -1.33 -20.15 -4.02
N SER A 406 -1.21 -21.09 -4.94
CA SER A 406 -1.56 -20.90 -6.34
C SER A 406 -2.11 -22.19 -6.93
N ASN A 407 -3.19 -22.09 -7.69
CA ASN A 407 -3.84 -23.21 -8.37
C ASN A 407 -4.40 -22.76 -9.72
N SER A 408 -3.97 -23.42 -10.79
CA SER A 408 -4.49 -23.23 -12.15
C SER A 408 -5.69 -24.15 -12.40
N SER A 409 -6.65 -23.71 -13.21
CA SER A 409 -7.66 -24.62 -13.77
C SER A 409 -7.14 -25.50 -14.91
N LEU A 410 -5.92 -25.26 -15.39
CA LEU A 410 -5.32 -25.96 -16.52
C LEU A 410 -4.56 -27.22 -16.07
N ALA A 411 -4.45 -28.20 -16.97
CA ALA A 411 -3.68 -29.41 -16.73
C ALA A 411 -2.16 -29.16 -16.79
N ASN A 412 -1.39 -30.02 -16.10
CA ASN A 412 0.09 -29.96 -16.05
C ASN A 412 0.61 -28.62 -15.54
N GLU A 413 -0.08 -28.05 -14.55
CA GLU A 413 0.30 -26.78 -13.99
C GLU A 413 1.69 -26.82 -13.33
N TYR A 414 2.36 -25.68 -13.37
CA TYR A 414 3.51 -25.40 -12.53
C TYR A 414 3.50 -23.93 -12.16
N HIS A 415 4.15 -23.62 -11.04
CA HIS A 415 4.16 -22.27 -10.48
C HIS A 415 5.61 -21.89 -10.19
N ASP A 416 6.01 -20.69 -10.59
CA ASP A 416 7.34 -20.14 -10.38
C ASP A 416 7.25 -18.94 -9.44
N TYR A 417 7.67 -19.13 -8.19
CA TYR A 417 7.78 -18.06 -7.20
C TYR A 417 9.08 -17.29 -7.42
N VAL A 418 8.97 -16.03 -7.84
CA VAL A 418 10.11 -15.15 -8.14
C VAL A 418 10.39 -14.24 -6.96
N TYR A 419 11.65 -14.15 -6.55
CA TYR A 419 12.09 -13.28 -5.46
C TYR A 419 13.43 -12.58 -5.79
N HIS A 420 13.36 -11.26 -5.89
CA HIS A 420 14.48 -10.35 -6.07
C HIS A 420 14.93 -9.79 -4.73
N ASN A 421 16.23 -9.69 -4.54
CA ASN A 421 16.80 -9.01 -3.38
C ASN A 421 18.10 -8.29 -3.73
N ILE A 422 18.20 -7.02 -3.32
CA ILE A 422 19.39 -6.20 -3.49
C ILE A 422 20.55 -6.83 -2.72
N SER A 423 21.54 -7.31 -3.46
CA SER A 423 22.71 -8.02 -2.91
C SER A 423 23.85 -8.06 -3.92
N GLU A 424 25.06 -8.30 -3.44
CA GLU A 424 26.18 -8.67 -4.31
C GLU A 424 26.33 -10.20 -4.44
N VAL A 425 25.88 -10.95 -3.43
CA VAL A 425 26.03 -12.40 -3.36
C VAL A 425 24.71 -13.05 -2.98
N LEU A 426 24.37 -14.13 -3.69
CA LEU A 426 23.29 -15.06 -3.41
C LEU A 426 23.87 -16.47 -3.28
N GLU A 427 23.67 -17.10 -2.13
CA GLU A 427 24.04 -18.49 -1.88
C GLU A 427 22.82 -19.32 -1.52
N LEU A 428 22.66 -20.48 -2.16
CA LEU A 428 21.69 -21.50 -1.74
C LEU A 428 22.40 -22.57 -0.93
N GLN A 429 21.87 -22.87 0.25
CA GLN A 429 22.39 -23.90 1.15
C GLN A 429 21.30 -24.88 1.56
N SER A 430 21.68 -26.14 1.74
CA SER A 430 20.84 -27.17 2.36
C SER A 430 21.70 -28.00 3.30
N ASN A 431 21.17 -28.30 4.50
CA ASN A 431 21.87 -29.06 5.54
C ASN A 431 23.29 -28.55 5.83
N GLY A 432 23.48 -27.23 5.82
CA GLY A 432 24.76 -26.57 6.10
C GLY A 432 25.80 -26.64 4.96
N SER A 433 25.43 -27.17 3.79
CA SER A 433 26.29 -27.23 2.60
C SER A 433 25.68 -26.44 1.44
N THR A 434 26.51 -25.91 0.53
CA THR A 434 26.03 -25.28 -0.71
C THR A 434 25.17 -26.27 -1.51
N LEU A 435 23.99 -25.82 -1.95
CA LEU A 435 23.12 -26.60 -2.81
C LEU A 435 23.78 -26.74 -4.20
N PRO A 436 23.98 -27.96 -4.72
CA PRO A 436 24.53 -28.14 -6.06
C PRO A 436 23.58 -27.58 -7.12
N LEU A 437 24.10 -26.73 -8.01
CA LEU A 437 23.36 -26.16 -9.13
C LEU A 437 24.09 -26.45 -10.44
N THR A 438 23.33 -26.63 -11.52
CA THR A 438 23.85 -26.80 -12.88
C THR A 438 23.26 -25.75 -13.81
N THR A 439 24.06 -25.29 -14.77
CA THR A 439 23.61 -24.33 -15.78
C THR A 439 22.43 -24.88 -16.60
N ASP A 440 21.39 -24.06 -16.76
CA ASP A 440 20.21 -24.36 -17.61
C ASP A 440 19.85 -23.11 -18.41
N ALA A 441 20.65 -22.82 -19.44
CA ALA A 441 20.55 -21.59 -20.21
C ALA A 441 19.24 -21.45 -21.01
N THR A 442 18.47 -22.54 -21.17
CA THR A 442 17.20 -22.52 -21.92
C THR A 442 15.98 -22.32 -21.03
N ARG A 443 16.12 -22.40 -19.70
CA ARG A 443 15.00 -22.47 -18.73
C ARG A 443 14.00 -21.32 -18.79
N TYR A 444 14.42 -20.14 -19.25
CA TYR A 444 13.57 -18.95 -19.39
C TYR A 444 13.75 -18.27 -20.76
N ALA A 445 14.21 -19.03 -21.77
CA ALA A 445 14.49 -18.49 -23.10
C ALA A 445 13.22 -18.13 -23.89
N ASN A 446 12.08 -18.71 -23.53
CA ASN A 446 10.80 -18.53 -24.21
C ASN A 446 9.80 -17.82 -23.31
N GLY A 447 8.90 -17.05 -23.91
CA GLY A 447 7.66 -16.65 -23.25
C GLY A 447 6.57 -16.39 -24.29
N ASN A 448 5.43 -15.89 -23.84
CA ASN A 448 4.29 -15.63 -24.70
C ASN A 448 4.32 -14.20 -25.23
N ILE A 449 4.23 -14.04 -26.55
CA ILE A 449 4.04 -12.73 -27.17
C ILE A 449 2.54 -12.43 -27.20
N SER A 450 2.09 -11.55 -26.30
CA SER A 450 0.68 -11.13 -26.20
C SER A 450 0.62 -9.65 -25.82
N GLY A 451 -0.37 -8.92 -26.33
CA GLY A 451 -0.49 -7.47 -26.12
C GLY A 451 0.70 -6.64 -26.64
N GLY A 452 1.57 -7.21 -27.48
CA GLY A 452 2.82 -6.57 -27.93
C GLY A 452 3.99 -6.67 -26.93
N PHE A 453 3.86 -7.49 -25.88
CA PHE A 453 4.87 -7.72 -24.85
C PHE A 453 5.37 -9.16 -24.83
N ALA A 454 6.61 -9.36 -24.40
CA ALA A 454 7.21 -10.67 -24.16
C ALA A 454 6.91 -11.19 -22.74
N ASN A 455 5.66 -11.55 -22.48
CA ASN A 455 5.23 -12.07 -21.18
C ASN A 455 5.94 -13.40 -20.84
N PRO A 456 6.27 -13.67 -19.57
CA PRO A 456 6.13 -12.82 -18.38
C PRO A 456 7.32 -11.86 -18.17
N GLY A 457 8.27 -11.78 -19.10
CA GLY A 457 9.44 -10.89 -19.07
C GLY A 457 10.76 -11.54 -18.65
N TRP A 458 10.74 -12.81 -18.23
CA TRP A 458 11.92 -13.52 -17.72
C TRP A 458 13.01 -13.84 -18.76
N GLN A 459 12.80 -13.51 -20.04
CA GLN A 459 13.77 -13.69 -21.12
C GLN A 459 15.01 -12.80 -20.92
N TYR A 460 14.93 -11.82 -20.01
CA TYR A 460 16.04 -10.99 -19.59
C TYR A 460 16.87 -11.60 -18.44
N PHE A 461 16.47 -12.74 -17.88
CA PHE A 461 17.27 -13.44 -16.88
C PHE A 461 18.52 -14.06 -17.53
N THR A 462 19.65 -13.89 -16.85
CA THR A 462 20.94 -14.44 -17.26
C THR A 462 21.55 -15.30 -16.15
N ASN A 463 22.66 -15.99 -16.44
CA ASN A 463 23.38 -16.85 -15.48
C ASN A 463 22.47 -17.85 -14.74
N ILE A 464 21.59 -18.51 -15.49
CA ILE A 464 20.58 -19.42 -14.96
C ILE A 464 21.24 -20.71 -14.47
N GLN A 465 21.09 -21.01 -13.17
CA GLN A 465 21.55 -22.24 -12.55
C GLN A 465 20.44 -22.88 -11.75
N THR A 466 20.17 -24.18 -11.95
CA THR A 466 19.07 -24.92 -11.33
C THR A 466 19.58 -26.10 -10.51
N SER A 467 18.89 -26.42 -9.41
CA SER A 467 19.12 -27.63 -8.63
C SER A 467 18.54 -28.89 -9.30
N GLY A 468 17.67 -28.74 -10.31
CA GLY A 468 16.70 -29.76 -10.65
C GLY A 468 15.74 -30.03 -9.48
N VAL A 469 15.02 -31.16 -9.51
CA VAL A 469 14.07 -31.51 -8.44
C VAL A 469 14.82 -31.78 -7.13
N TYR A 470 14.51 -31.01 -6.11
CA TYR A 470 15.11 -31.08 -4.79
C TYR A 470 14.06 -30.89 -3.69
N ALA A 471 13.86 -31.91 -2.85
CA ALA A 471 12.80 -31.91 -1.84
C ALA A 471 13.25 -31.46 -0.44
N GLY A 472 14.55 -31.20 -0.25
CA GLY A 472 15.10 -30.79 1.05
C GLY A 472 14.82 -29.33 1.38
N ASP A 473 15.01 -28.99 2.66
CA ASP A 473 15.00 -27.60 3.13
C ASP A 473 16.11 -26.80 2.44
N VAL A 474 15.83 -25.56 2.05
CA VAL A 474 16.79 -24.66 1.41
C VAL A 474 16.81 -23.32 2.14
N ILE A 475 18.00 -22.77 2.34
CA ILE A 475 18.20 -21.40 2.80
C ILE A 475 18.86 -20.62 1.67
N ALA A 476 18.19 -19.59 1.17
CA ALA A 476 18.81 -18.61 0.27
C ALA A 476 19.33 -17.43 1.11
N THR A 477 20.62 -17.14 1.01
CA THR A 477 21.26 -16.04 1.74
C THR A 477 21.69 -14.96 0.75
N PHE A 478 21.08 -13.78 0.88
CA PHE A 478 21.42 -12.58 0.13
C PHE A 478 22.27 -11.66 1.00
N THR A 479 23.44 -11.24 0.51
CA THR A 479 24.34 -10.35 1.26
C THR A 479 24.64 -9.08 0.46
N ALA A 480 24.44 -7.94 1.13
CA ALA A 480 24.66 -6.58 0.62
C ALA A 480 25.67 -5.85 1.53
N THR A 481 26.80 -5.42 1.00
CA THR A 481 27.88 -4.74 1.76
C THR A 481 27.96 -3.24 1.44
N GLY A 482 27.45 -2.82 0.27
CA GLY A 482 27.39 -1.42 -0.17
C GLY A 482 26.39 -0.51 0.56
N LEU A 483 25.80 -0.93 1.70
CA LEU A 483 24.74 -0.19 2.41
C LEU A 483 25.24 0.40 3.75
N GLY A 484 26.49 0.85 3.79
CA GLY A 484 27.12 1.40 5.01
C GLY A 484 27.35 0.33 6.09
N GLY A 485 27.67 -0.89 5.67
CA GLY A 485 27.79 -2.10 6.49
C GLY A 485 27.16 -3.29 5.77
N SER A 486 27.44 -4.51 6.24
CA SER A 486 26.81 -5.72 5.73
C SER A 486 25.36 -5.78 6.23
N VAL A 487 24.40 -5.91 5.31
CA VAL A 487 23.01 -6.26 5.58
C VAL A 487 22.66 -7.47 4.73
N GLY A 488 21.66 -8.23 5.12
CA GLY A 488 21.25 -9.38 4.33
C GLY A 488 19.83 -9.81 4.59
N MET A 489 19.42 -10.77 3.79
CA MET A 489 18.14 -11.47 3.90
C MET A 489 18.40 -12.96 3.84
N LYS A 490 17.95 -13.71 4.85
CA LYS A 490 17.83 -15.16 4.74
C LYS A 490 16.39 -15.53 4.40
N MET A 491 16.25 -16.31 3.35
CA MET A 491 15.00 -16.93 2.91
C MET A 491 15.03 -18.39 3.33
N HIS A 492 14.35 -18.74 4.41
CA HIS A 492 14.23 -20.12 4.90
C HIS A 492 13.03 -20.78 4.24
N ILE A 493 13.29 -21.83 3.47
CA ILE A 493 12.31 -22.53 2.65
C ILE A 493 12.23 -23.98 3.12
N PRO A 494 11.20 -24.37 3.88
CA PRO A 494 10.96 -25.77 4.20
C PRO A 494 10.81 -26.59 2.92
N GLY A 495 11.42 -27.77 2.90
CA GLY A 495 11.45 -28.68 1.78
C GLY A 495 10.07 -29.20 1.41
N GLU A 496 9.87 -29.44 0.12
CA GLU A 496 8.63 -29.96 -0.43
C GLU A 496 8.91 -30.78 -1.69
N ILE A 497 8.08 -31.79 -1.93
CA ILE A 497 8.25 -32.64 -3.13
C ILE A 497 8.02 -31.83 -4.42
N ASN A 498 8.67 -32.27 -5.50
CA ASN A 498 8.54 -31.67 -6.83
C ASN A 498 8.96 -30.19 -6.95
N ARG A 499 9.75 -29.69 -5.99
CA ARG A 499 10.35 -28.35 -6.06
C ARG A 499 11.66 -28.32 -6.82
N GLU A 500 11.91 -27.21 -7.50
CA GLU A 500 13.20 -26.89 -8.10
C GLU A 500 13.62 -25.47 -7.69
N TYR A 501 14.91 -25.29 -7.41
CA TYR A 501 15.47 -24.01 -7.01
C TYR A 501 16.39 -23.50 -8.11
N THR A 502 16.11 -22.31 -8.61
CA THR A 502 16.90 -21.67 -9.66
C THR A 502 17.45 -20.34 -9.17
N THR A 503 18.74 -20.09 -9.40
CA THR A 503 19.33 -18.76 -9.26
C THR A 503 19.50 -18.13 -10.65
N VAL A 504 19.24 -16.83 -10.74
CA VAL A 504 19.43 -16.04 -11.97
C VAL A 504 19.99 -14.66 -11.62
N MET A 505 20.56 -14.00 -12.63
CA MET A 505 20.84 -12.57 -12.61
C MET A 505 19.77 -11.86 -13.43
N ALA A 506 18.91 -11.11 -12.75
CA ALA A 506 17.88 -10.29 -13.37
C ALA A 506 18.42 -8.89 -13.69
N PRO A 507 17.79 -8.12 -14.60
CA PRO A 507 18.18 -6.72 -14.83
C PRO A 507 18.25 -5.87 -13.54
N PRO A 508 18.91 -4.70 -13.60
CA PRO A 508 19.12 -3.88 -12.41
C PRO A 508 17.83 -3.45 -11.70
N THR A 509 17.85 -3.51 -10.36
CA THR A 509 16.76 -2.98 -9.54
C THR A 509 16.87 -1.47 -9.44
N LEU A 510 15.96 -0.73 -10.06
CA LEU A 510 16.00 0.73 -10.18
C LEU A 510 15.38 1.43 -8.96
N GLY A 511 15.75 2.70 -8.75
CA GLY A 511 15.20 3.51 -7.65
C GLY A 511 15.60 3.06 -6.24
N VAL A 512 16.59 2.17 -6.12
CA VAL A 512 17.18 1.74 -4.85
C VAL A 512 18.47 2.50 -4.55
N THR A 513 19.14 2.17 -3.44
CA THR A 513 20.40 2.82 -3.03
C THR A 513 21.46 2.76 -4.15
N THR A 514 22.17 3.88 -4.32
CA THR A 514 23.24 4.05 -5.32
C THR A 514 24.26 2.91 -5.24
N GLY A 515 24.60 2.33 -6.38
CA GLY A 515 25.58 1.24 -6.50
C GLY A 515 24.96 -0.14 -6.75
N TYR A 516 23.65 -0.29 -6.51
CA TYR A 516 22.88 -1.48 -6.92
C TYR A 516 21.93 -1.19 -8.08
N ASN A 517 21.55 0.07 -8.27
CA ASN A 517 20.63 0.51 -9.33
C ASN A 517 21.19 0.41 -10.76
N THR A 518 22.42 -0.08 -10.93
CA THR A 518 23.08 -0.26 -12.22
C THR A 518 23.67 -1.67 -12.39
N LYS A 519 23.52 -2.54 -11.39
CA LYS A 519 24.06 -3.91 -11.41
C LYS A 519 22.91 -4.88 -11.56
N ASP A 520 23.14 -5.97 -12.27
CA ASP A 520 22.17 -7.07 -12.32
C ASP A 520 21.86 -7.57 -10.89
N THR A 521 20.61 -7.97 -10.68
CA THR A 521 20.07 -8.30 -9.37
C THR A 521 20.03 -9.81 -9.18
N PRO A 522 20.74 -10.37 -8.18
CA PRO A 522 20.59 -11.78 -7.81
C PRO A 522 19.14 -12.08 -7.45
N THR A 523 18.60 -13.15 -8.04
CA THR A 523 17.19 -13.51 -7.95
C THR A 523 17.06 -15.02 -7.78
N VAL A 524 16.13 -15.44 -6.92
CA VAL A 524 15.74 -16.85 -6.76
C VAL A 524 14.39 -17.06 -7.44
N VAL A 525 14.28 -18.14 -8.21
CA VAL A 525 13.01 -18.65 -8.74
C VAL A 525 12.81 -20.05 -8.16
N VAL A 526 11.73 -20.24 -7.40
CA VAL A 526 11.35 -21.55 -6.85
C VAL A 526 10.19 -22.08 -7.68
N ARG A 527 10.41 -23.19 -8.39
CA ARG A 527 9.34 -23.87 -9.12
C ARG A 527 8.68 -24.91 -8.24
N GLN A 528 7.36 -24.94 -8.24
CA GLN A 528 6.56 -26.10 -7.85
C GLN A 528 6.03 -26.76 -9.12
N ASN A 529 6.41 -28.00 -9.39
CA ASN A 529 5.77 -28.79 -10.45
C ASN A 529 4.48 -29.41 -9.89
N GLY A 530 3.36 -29.18 -10.57
CA GLY A 530 2.01 -29.45 -10.05
C GLY A 530 1.45 -28.26 -9.26
N GLU A 531 0.33 -28.50 -8.58
CA GLU A 531 -0.39 -27.49 -7.79
C GLU A 531 0.48 -26.91 -6.65
N ALA A 532 0.24 -25.65 -6.31
CA ALA A 532 0.93 -24.94 -5.24
C ALA A 532 -0.06 -24.40 -4.19
N TRP A 533 -1.20 -25.05 -3.98
CA TRP A 533 -2.20 -24.71 -2.98
C TRP A 533 -2.04 -25.52 -1.68
N LYS A 534 -1.90 -26.85 -1.78
CA LYS A 534 -1.67 -27.74 -0.62
C LYS A 534 -0.19 -27.88 -0.32
N THR A 535 0.66 -27.67 -1.32
CA THR A 535 2.12 -27.54 -1.21
C THR A 535 2.58 -26.13 -1.60
N PRO A 536 2.13 -25.07 -0.89
CA PRO A 536 2.42 -23.69 -1.25
C PRO A 536 3.89 -23.34 -1.10
N PHE A 537 4.27 -22.21 -1.68
CA PHE A 537 5.52 -21.54 -1.33
C PHE A 537 5.37 -20.97 0.08
N ALA A 538 5.95 -21.66 1.06
CA ALA A 538 5.99 -21.23 2.45
C ALA A 538 7.42 -20.82 2.79
N VAL A 539 7.59 -19.57 3.22
CA VAL A 539 8.90 -18.95 3.35
C VAL A 539 8.97 -18.08 4.59
N VAL A 540 10.08 -18.16 5.32
CA VAL A 540 10.43 -17.19 6.36
C VAL A 540 11.57 -16.30 5.86
N TYR A 541 11.32 -15.00 5.82
CA TYR A 541 12.29 -13.98 5.44
C TYR A 541 12.84 -13.29 6.67
N GLU A 542 14.11 -13.53 7.00
CA GLU A 542 14.78 -12.86 8.09
C GLU A 542 15.77 -11.81 7.55
N PRO A 543 15.42 -10.51 7.63
CA PRO A 543 16.39 -9.46 7.38
C PRO A 543 17.33 -9.32 8.58
N TYR A 544 18.63 -9.14 8.34
CA TYR A 544 19.63 -9.03 9.40
C TYR A 544 20.71 -7.99 9.08
N ASN A 545 21.37 -7.48 10.13
CA ASN A 545 22.39 -6.44 10.05
C ASN A 545 23.73 -6.96 10.61
N GLY A 546 24.75 -7.03 9.77
CA GLY A 546 26.05 -7.63 10.05
C GLY A 546 26.22 -9.00 9.39
N THR A 547 27.46 -9.50 9.34
CA THR A 547 27.82 -10.69 8.54
C THR A 547 27.24 -12.01 9.05
N ASN A 548 26.73 -12.13 10.29
CA ASN A 548 26.33 -13.41 10.91
C ASN A 548 25.25 -13.29 12.02
N THR A 549 24.35 -12.31 11.99
CA THR A 549 23.42 -11.99 13.09
C THR A 549 21.96 -12.37 12.81
N SER A 550 21.74 -13.39 11.99
CA SER A 550 20.42 -13.99 11.83
C SER A 550 20.08 -14.80 13.10
N THR A 551 18.87 -14.60 13.60
CA THR A 551 18.34 -15.27 14.80
C THR A 551 17.62 -16.55 14.45
N VAL A 552 16.99 -16.65 13.27
CA VAL A 552 16.29 -17.87 12.83
C VAL A 552 17.30 -18.96 12.55
N THR A 553 17.20 -20.06 13.30
CA THR A 553 18.10 -21.21 13.19
C THR A 553 17.48 -22.34 12.37
N LYS A 554 16.16 -22.51 12.45
CA LYS A 554 15.45 -23.58 11.75
C LYS A 554 13.99 -23.20 11.47
N VAL A 555 13.50 -23.64 10.32
CA VAL A 555 12.08 -23.57 9.96
C VAL A 555 11.65 -24.95 9.49
N THR A 556 10.50 -25.43 9.98
CA THR A 556 9.97 -26.75 9.60
C THR A 556 8.49 -26.62 9.28
N SER A 557 8.05 -27.26 8.21
CA SER A 557 6.63 -27.25 7.82
C SER A 557 5.79 -28.08 8.79
N ILE A 558 4.59 -27.61 9.06
CA ILE A 558 3.54 -28.33 9.77
C ILE A 558 2.52 -28.75 8.72
N LYS A 559 2.28 -30.06 8.61
CA LYS A 559 1.34 -30.64 7.66
C LYS A 559 0.23 -31.39 8.37
N ARG A 560 -0.98 -31.33 7.83
CA ARG A 560 -2.16 -32.09 8.28
C ARG A 560 -2.78 -32.79 7.09
N LEU A 561 -2.94 -34.11 7.19
CA LEU A 561 -3.43 -34.95 6.09
C LEU A 561 -2.61 -34.79 4.78
N GLY A 562 -1.32 -34.47 4.91
CA GLY A 562 -0.43 -34.21 3.78
C GLY A 562 -0.40 -32.75 3.30
N ASP A 563 -1.42 -31.96 3.62
CA ASP A 563 -1.53 -30.56 3.21
C ASP A 563 -0.76 -29.65 4.18
N PHE A 564 -0.15 -28.59 3.66
CA PHE A 564 0.50 -27.57 4.47
C PHE A 564 -0.52 -26.82 5.35
N SER A 565 -0.19 -26.66 6.63
CA SER A 565 -1.03 -25.97 7.62
C SER A 565 -0.30 -24.91 8.44
N GLY A 566 1.03 -24.77 8.26
CA GLY A 566 1.81 -23.84 9.03
C GLY A 566 3.30 -24.16 9.09
N MET A 567 4.01 -23.48 9.98
CA MET A 567 5.45 -23.64 10.21
C MET A 567 5.78 -23.56 11.70
N GLN A 568 6.82 -24.29 12.09
CA GLN A 568 7.54 -24.05 13.33
C GLN A 568 8.83 -23.28 13.01
N VAL A 569 9.07 -22.17 13.69
CA VAL A 569 10.27 -21.34 13.57
C VAL A 569 11.02 -21.39 14.89
N GLU A 570 12.28 -21.83 14.83
CA GLU A 570 13.20 -21.80 15.97
C GLU A 570 14.18 -20.65 15.79
N SER A 571 14.46 -19.92 16.85
CA SER A 571 15.38 -18.78 16.82
C SER A 571 16.24 -18.71 18.07
N THR A 572 17.47 -18.21 17.94
CA THR A 572 18.35 -17.88 19.07
C THR A 572 18.42 -16.36 19.23
N VAL A 573 17.78 -15.84 20.27
CA VAL A 573 17.70 -14.40 20.58
C VAL A 573 18.48 -14.14 21.86
N SER A 574 19.51 -13.30 21.79
CA SER A 574 20.36 -12.97 22.96
C SER A 574 20.87 -14.21 23.70
N GLY A 575 21.22 -15.27 22.95
CA GLY A 575 21.73 -16.54 23.50
C GLY A 575 20.65 -17.51 24.03
N LYS A 576 19.37 -17.14 23.97
CA LYS A 576 18.24 -17.98 24.38
C LYS A 576 17.51 -18.53 23.17
N ASN A 577 17.19 -19.81 23.20
CA ASN A 577 16.38 -20.42 22.15
C ASN A 577 14.91 -20.12 22.39
N ILE A 578 14.21 -19.69 21.36
CA ILE A 578 12.76 -19.51 21.38
C ILE A 578 12.16 -20.30 20.23
N LYS A 579 10.87 -20.61 20.35
CA LYS A 579 10.12 -21.37 19.34
C LYS A 579 8.80 -20.66 19.07
N GLN A 580 8.45 -20.51 17.81
CA GLN A 580 7.16 -19.96 17.38
C GLN A 580 6.45 -20.96 16.47
N ILE A 581 5.22 -21.31 16.80
CA ILE A 581 4.34 -22.12 15.95
C ILE A 581 3.38 -21.17 15.25
N ILE A 582 3.36 -21.22 13.93
CA ILE A 582 2.58 -20.36 13.06
C ILE A 582 1.63 -21.27 12.28
N LEU A 583 0.33 -21.12 12.48
CA LEU A 583 -0.67 -21.93 11.80
C LEU A 583 -1.58 -21.04 10.98
N LEU A 584 -2.01 -21.55 9.83
CA LEU A 584 -2.96 -20.87 8.98
C LEU A 584 -3.94 -21.82 8.29
N THR A 585 -5.15 -21.32 8.07
CA THR A 585 -6.22 -21.99 7.31
C THR A 585 -6.75 -21.08 6.21
N ASP A 586 -7.48 -21.65 5.26
CA ASP A 586 -8.00 -20.90 4.10
C ASP A 586 -9.13 -19.93 4.45
N ASN A 587 -9.84 -20.17 5.57
CA ASN A 587 -11.01 -19.41 6.01
C ASN A 587 -10.91 -18.98 7.48
N ASP A 588 -11.70 -17.97 7.85
CA ASP A 588 -11.77 -17.37 9.19
C ASP A 588 -12.31 -18.33 10.25
N ASP A 589 -13.02 -19.36 9.83
CA ASP A 589 -13.59 -20.46 10.62
C ASP A 589 -12.88 -21.80 10.36
N GLY A 590 -11.73 -21.78 9.69
CA GLY A 590 -10.98 -22.98 9.37
C GLY A 590 -10.53 -23.70 10.65
N VAL A 591 -10.68 -25.03 10.65
CA VAL A 591 -10.38 -25.87 11.82
C VAL A 591 -9.03 -26.55 11.65
N PHE A 592 -8.18 -26.42 12.66
CA PHE A 592 -6.94 -27.18 12.76
C PHE A 592 -6.85 -27.86 14.12
N ASN A 593 -6.94 -29.18 14.13
CA ASN A 593 -6.82 -29.99 15.34
C ASN A 593 -5.67 -30.98 15.16
N ASP A 594 -4.67 -30.90 16.02
CA ASP A 594 -3.54 -31.82 16.02
C ASP A 594 -3.19 -32.26 17.45
N VAL A 595 -3.36 -33.56 17.69
CA VAL A 595 -3.13 -34.18 19.00
C VAL A 595 -1.65 -34.17 19.38
N THR A 596 -0.75 -34.30 18.40
CA THR A 596 0.69 -34.32 18.63
C THR A 596 1.21 -32.94 19.01
N LEU A 597 0.72 -31.89 18.36
CA LEU A 597 1.00 -30.52 18.73
C LEU A 597 0.22 -30.07 19.98
N GLY A 598 -0.88 -30.76 20.32
CA GLY A 598 -1.77 -30.38 21.42
C GLY A 598 -2.54 -29.09 21.13
N VAL A 599 -2.86 -28.82 19.86
CA VAL A 599 -3.55 -27.61 19.39
C VAL A 599 -4.94 -27.97 18.89
N GLU A 600 -5.96 -27.24 19.35
CA GLU A 600 -7.27 -27.15 18.69
C GLU A 600 -7.54 -25.69 18.32
N LEU A 601 -7.67 -25.40 17.04
CA LEU A 601 -7.82 -24.05 16.49
C LEU A 601 -9.07 -23.97 15.62
N THR A 602 -9.79 -22.86 15.74
CA THR A 602 -10.78 -22.39 14.76
C THR A 602 -10.44 -20.94 14.42
N GLY A 603 -9.82 -20.72 13.26
CA GLY A 603 -9.28 -19.43 12.87
C GLY A 603 -8.30 -19.49 11.69
N ARG A 604 -8.20 -18.38 10.97
CA ARG A 604 -7.36 -18.19 9.77
C ARG A 604 -5.87 -18.15 10.05
N PHE A 605 -5.44 -17.46 11.10
CA PHE A 605 -4.01 -17.21 11.35
C PHE A 605 -3.73 -17.07 12.84
N ILE A 606 -2.72 -17.79 13.33
CA ILE A 606 -2.29 -17.72 14.72
C ILE A 606 -0.77 -17.85 14.84
N VAL A 607 -0.19 -17.14 15.82
CA VAL A 607 1.21 -17.31 16.25
C VAL A 607 1.23 -17.65 17.74
N LEU A 608 1.82 -18.79 18.08
CA LEU A 608 2.07 -19.25 19.45
C LEU A 608 3.56 -19.12 19.71
N SER A 609 3.97 -18.33 20.70
CA SER A 609 5.40 -18.14 21.03
C SER A 609 5.76 -18.81 22.35
N MET A 610 6.89 -19.50 22.37
CA MET A 610 7.43 -20.21 23.53
C MET A 610 8.86 -19.76 23.82
N ASP A 611 9.24 -19.79 25.10
CA ASP A 611 10.61 -19.51 25.57
C ASP A 611 11.53 -20.74 25.49
N GLU A 612 12.75 -20.63 26.03
CA GLU A 612 13.75 -21.70 26.05
C GLU A 612 13.36 -22.94 26.84
N ASN A 613 12.37 -22.82 27.72
CA ASN A 613 11.85 -23.91 28.55
C ASN A 613 10.55 -24.48 27.98
N ASP A 614 10.21 -24.13 26.73
CA ASP A 614 8.95 -24.48 26.08
C ASP A 614 7.72 -23.89 26.80
N ALA A 615 7.89 -22.88 27.67
CA ALA A 615 6.77 -22.20 28.31
C ALA A 615 6.12 -21.20 27.34
N LEU A 616 4.79 -21.17 27.31
CA LEU A 616 4.04 -20.27 26.44
C LEU A 616 4.21 -18.82 26.92
N THR A 617 4.69 -17.95 26.03
CA THR A 617 4.91 -16.52 26.29
C THR A 617 3.91 -15.62 25.58
N SER A 618 3.28 -16.08 24.50
CA SER A 618 2.19 -15.34 23.88
C SER A 618 1.29 -16.17 22.97
N ILE A 619 0.02 -15.76 22.87
CA ILE A 619 -0.93 -16.20 21.84
C ILE A 619 -1.34 -14.98 21.02
N TYR A 620 -1.10 -15.00 19.72
CA TYR A 620 -1.61 -13.99 18.79
C TYR A 620 -2.59 -14.64 17.82
N MET A 621 -3.87 -14.26 17.92
CA MET A 621 -4.91 -14.63 16.98
C MET A 621 -5.10 -13.49 15.98
N GLY A 622 -4.68 -13.72 14.73
CA GLY A 622 -4.84 -12.77 13.65
C GLY A 622 -6.30 -12.66 13.18
N LYS A 623 -7.03 -13.78 13.16
CA LYS A 623 -8.48 -13.81 12.88
C LYS A 623 -9.01 -15.20 13.19
N GLY A 624 -9.83 -15.35 14.23
CA GLY A 624 -10.40 -16.65 14.62
C GLY A 624 -11.30 -16.57 15.85
N SER A 625 -12.01 -17.66 16.12
CA SER A 625 -13.01 -17.72 17.20
C SER A 625 -12.61 -18.64 18.36
N ARG A 626 -11.68 -19.58 18.18
CA ARG A 626 -11.27 -20.51 19.25
C ARG A 626 -9.81 -20.95 19.16
N ILE A 627 -9.14 -21.05 20.30
CA ILE A 627 -7.86 -21.74 20.45
C ILE A 627 -7.83 -22.50 21.78
N LYS A 628 -7.30 -23.72 21.75
CA LYS A 628 -6.92 -24.49 22.92
C LYS A 628 -5.48 -24.95 22.79
N TYR A 629 -4.63 -24.55 23.74
CA TYR A 629 -3.21 -24.86 23.75
C TYR A 629 -2.60 -24.72 25.15
N LYS A 630 -1.84 -25.72 25.61
CA LYS A 630 -1.09 -25.69 26.89
C LYS A 630 -1.90 -25.15 28.09
N GLY A 631 -3.11 -25.66 28.27
CA GLY A 631 -3.99 -25.29 29.39
C GLY A 631 -4.74 -23.97 29.21
N TRP A 632 -4.49 -23.24 28.12
CA TRP A 632 -5.36 -22.15 27.67
C TRP A 632 -6.47 -22.70 26.81
N GLU A 633 -7.69 -22.22 27.03
CA GLU A 633 -8.81 -22.33 26.10
C GLU A 633 -9.44 -20.95 26.01
N VAL A 634 -9.45 -20.36 24.82
CA VAL A 634 -9.93 -19.00 24.57
C VAL A 634 -10.92 -19.05 23.42
N THR A 635 -12.11 -18.51 23.63
CA THR A 635 -13.18 -18.44 22.63
C THR A 635 -13.77 -17.04 22.57
N THR A 636 -14.17 -16.56 21.40
CA THR A 636 -14.93 -15.32 21.26
C THR A 636 -16.35 -15.53 21.79
N LYS A 637 -16.87 -14.58 22.59
CA LYS A 637 -18.15 -14.77 23.29
C LYS A 637 -19.34 -14.97 22.35
N ASP A 638 -19.32 -14.32 21.19
CA ASP A 638 -20.35 -14.42 20.15
C ASP A 638 -20.08 -15.54 19.13
N GLY A 639 -18.95 -16.26 19.26
CA GLY A 639 -18.52 -17.30 18.34
C GLY A 639 -17.99 -16.79 16.99
N LEU A 640 -17.96 -15.48 16.76
CA LEU A 640 -17.48 -14.89 15.50
C LEU A 640 -15.96 -14.74 15.51
N ALA A 641 -15.34 -14.82 14.33
CA ALA A 641 -13.91 -14.69 14.20
C ALA A 641 -13.44 -13.25 14.51
N SER A 642 -12.51 -13.13 15.44
CA SER A 642 -11.96 -11.85 15.92
C SER A 642 -10.45 -11.95 16.13
N ASN A 643 -9.87 -10.87 16.64
CA ASN A 643 -8.43 -10.73 16.82
C ASN A 643 -8.16 -10.51 18.30
N PHE A 644 -7.15 -11.19 18.82
CA PHE A 644 -6.69 -10.98 20.19
C PHE A 644 -5.21 -11.35 20.34
N TYR A 645 -4.59 -10.76 21.35
CA TYR A 645 -3.23 -11.03 21.74
C TYR A 645 -3.17 -11.22 23.25
N ILE A 646 -2.57 -12.32 23.68
CA ILE A 646 -2.30 -12.63 25.08
C ILE A 646 -0.79 -12.65 25.23
N GLU A 647 -0.26 -11.78 26.09
CA GLU A 647 1.15 -11.77 26.49
C GLU A 647 1.29 -12.36 27.88
N ILE A 648 2.24 -13.28 28.06
CA ILE A 648 2.49 -13.99 29.30
C ILE A 648 3.94 -13.75 29.70
N SER A 649 4.15 -13.15 30.87
CA SER A 649 5.48 -12.86 31.42
C SER A 649 5.48 -13.03 32.93
N ASN A 650 6.44 -13.81 33.45
CA ASN A 650 6.56 -14.08 34.89
C ASN A 650 5.24 -14.54 35.53
N LYS A 651 4.53 -15.45 34.85
CA LYS A 651 3.20 -15.95 35.22
C LYS A 651 2.08 -14.89 35.31
N ASN A 652 2.32 -13.67 34.85
CA ASN A 652 1.28 -12.66 34.66
C ASN A 652 0.86 -12.66 33.20
N ALA A 653 -0.44 -12.57 32.93
CA ALA A 653 -0.97 -12.48 31.58
C ALA A 653 -1.70 -11.15 31.35
N LYS A 654 -1.52 -10.58 30.16
CA LYS A 654 -2.21 -9.39 29.66
C LYS A 654 -2.91 -9.72 28.35
N ILE A 655 -4.17 -9.29 28.20
CA ILE A 655 -4.96 -9.52 26.98
C ILE A 655 -5.27 -8.19 26.29
N THR A 656 -5.05 -8.15 24.99
CA THR A 656 -5.53 -7.08 24.11
C THR A 656 -6.46 -7.71 23.08
N THR A 657 -7.67 -7.20 22.90
CA THR A 657 -8.68 -7.85 22.04
C THR A 657 -9.64 -6.85 21.40
N ASN A 658 -10.19 -7.24 20.25
CA ASN A 658 -11.24 -6.51 19.54
C ASN A 658 -12.66 -7.02 19.85
N SER A 659 -12.79 -8.14 20.55
CA SER A 659 -14.07 -8.74 20.95
C SER A 659 -14.03 -9.28 22.38
N GLU A 660 -15.19 -9.45 23.01
CA GLU A 660 -15.28 -10.13 24.30
C GLU A 660 -14.83 -11.59 24.15
N LEU A 661 -14.08 -12.07 25.13
CA LEU A 661 -13.51 -13.42 25.16
C LEU A 661 -14.01 -14.19 26.39
N VAL A 662 -14.26 -15.48 26.22
CA VAL A 662 -14.44 -16.47 27.28
C VAL A 662 -13.17 -17.31 27.32
N TYR A 663 -12.53 -17.40 28.48
CA TYR A 663 -11.28 -18.13 28.59
C TYR A 663 -11.12 -18.91 29.90
N THR A 664 -10.39 -20.00 29.79
CA THR A 664 -9.75 -20.69 30.91
C THR A 664 -8.24 -20.69 30.70
N TYR A 665 -7.48 -20.67 31.79
CA TYR A 665 -6.03 -20.58 31.76
C TYR A 665 -5.41 -21.39 32.91
N PRO A 666 -4.11 -21.72 32.86
CA PRO A 666 -3.45 -22.49 33.91
C PRO A 666 -3.56 -21.83 35.28
N THR A 667 -3.76 -22.62 36.34
CA THR A 667 -4.06 -22.11 37.70
C THR A 667 -2.93 -21.31 38.33
N ASP A 668 -1.71 -21.43 37.83
CA ASP A 668 -0.54 -20.68 38.30
C ASP A 668 -0.32 -19.35 37.56
N ILE A 669 -1.15 -19.05 36.55
CA ILE A 669 -1.17 -17.76 35.87
C ILE A 669 -2.07 -16.78 36.64
N THR A 670 -1.58 -15.57 36.84
CA THR A 670 -2.35 -14.44 37.35
C THR A 670 -2.77 -13.54 36.19
N LEU A 671 -4.07 -13.24 36.11
CA LEU A 671 -4.64 -12.32 35.12
C LEU A 671 -5.06 -11.04 35.83
N SER A 672 -4.42 -9.92 35.51
CA SER A 672 -4.77 -8.61 36.04
C SER A 672 -6.00 -8.05 35.31
N ILE A 673 -7.10 -7.85 36.04
CA ILE A 673 -8.37 -7.31 35.50
C ILE A 673 -8.18 -5.89 34.90
N SER A 674 -7.17 -5.14 35.37
CA SER A 674 -6.81 -3.82 34.84
C SER A 674 -6.13 -3.84 33.46
N ASP A 675 -5.70 -5.01 32.98
CA ASP A 675 -4.78 -5.09 31.84
C ASP A 675 -5.46 -5.60 30.57
N ASN A 676 -6.73 -6.01 30.65
CA ASN A 676 -7.56 -6.33 29.48
C ASN A 676 -7.84 -5.04 28.70
N THR A 677 -7.09 -4.82 27.62
CA THR A 677 -7.26 -3.65 26.76
C THR A 677 -8.20 -4.02 25.63
N PHE A 678 -9.44 -3.54 25.72
CA PHE A 678 -10.34 -3.60 24.59
C PHE A 678 -9.99 -2.50 23.61
N LEU A 679 -9.52 -2.87 22.42
CA LEU A 679 -9.13 -1.87 21.42
C LEU A 679 -10.36 -1.37 20.67
N ASN A 680 -10.28 -0.10 20.26
CA ASN A 680 -11.30 0.59 19.48
C ASN A 680 -12.66 0.53 20.21
N THR A 681 -12.69 1.02 21.45
CA THR A 681 -13.87 1.03 22.35
C THR A 681 -15.07 1.79 21.78
N GLU A 682 -14.91 2.45 20.63
CA GLU A 682 -16.01 3.09 19.93
C GLU A 682 -16.99 2.03 19.39
N SER A 683 -18.23 2.11 19.85
CA SER A 683 -19.33 1.38 19.26
C SER A 683 -19.47 1.77 17.79
N SER A 684 -19.51 0.79 16.89
CA SER A 684 -19.60 1.01 15.44
C SER A 684 -20.35 -0.14 14.76
N PHE A 685 -20.57 -0.05 13.43
CA PHE A 685 -21.11 -1.16 12.66
C PHE A 685 -20.60 -1.20 11.22
N ILE A 686 -20.67 -2.37 10.60
CA ILE A 686 -20.41 -2.62 9.19
C ILE A 686 -21.74 -2.98 8.53
N VAL A 687 -21.94 -2.52 7.30
CA VAL A 687 -23.10 -2.86 6.49
C VAL A 687 -22.64 -3.35 5.11
N TYR A 688 -23.11 -4.50 4.67
CA TYR A 688 -22.74 -5.08 3.38
C TYR A 688 -23.90 -5.87 2.76
N GLN A 689 -24.01 -5.83 1.44
CA GLN A 689 -25.06 -6.50 0.69
C GLN A 689 -24.77 -8.00 0.56
N ASN A 690 -25.78 -8.86 0.73
CA ASN A 690 -25.66 -10.27 0.38
C ASN A 690 -25.81 -10.42 -1.14
N ARG A 691 -24.96 -11.23 -1.80
CA ARG A 691 -24.75 -11.27 -3.28
C ARG A 691 -26.06 -11.08 -4.08
N ASN A 692 -26.17 -9.96 -4.81
CA ASN A 692 -27.31 -9.60 -5.68
C ASN A 692 -28.69 -9.81 -5.02
N SER A 693 -28.76 -9.59 -3.71
CA SER A 693 -29.98 -9.68 -2.92
C SER A 693 -30.40 -8.30 -2.44
N SER A 694 -31.70 -8.12 -2.22
CA SER A 694 -32.22 -6.98 -1.48
C SER A 694 -31.87 -7.04 0.02
N ILE A 695 -31.37 -8.19 0.50
CA ILE A 695 -30.96 -8.41 1.88
C ILE A 695 -29.52 -7.95 2.11
N TRP A 696 -29.34 -7.08 3.09
CA TRP A 696 -28.07 -6.57 3.57
C TRP A 696 -27.83 -7.03 5.00
N ASN A 697 -26.58 -7.30 5.35
CA ASN A 697 -26.17 -7.66 6.69
C ASN A 697 -25.60 -6.44 7.41
N ILE A 698 -25.98 -6.28 8.67
CA ILE A 698 -25.42 -5.34 9.62
C ILE A 698 -24.66 -6.14 10.67
N GLN A 699 -23.39 -5.82 10.84
CA GLN A 699 -22.56 -6.35 11.91
C GLN A 699 -22.15 -5.25 12.86
N THR A 700 -22.55 -5.32 14.12
CA THR A 700 -22.24 -4.32 15.15
C THR A 700 -20.97 -4.70 15.89
N LYS A 701 -20.12 -3.72 16.17
CA LYS A 701 -18.91 -3.84 16.99
C LYS A 701 -19.09 -3.00 18.24
N ASN A 702 -18.84 -3.60 19.41
CA ASN A 702 -18.69 -2.88 20.68
C ASN A 702 -19.93 -2.07 21.09
N LEU A 703 -21.12 -2.52 20.69
CA LEU A 703 -22.39 -1.84 20.91
C LEU A 703 -23.27 -2.67 21.86
N ASP A 704 -23.72 -2.05 22.96
CA ASP A 704 -24.82 -2.61 23.75
C ASP A 704 -26.10 -2.62 22.88
N LEU A 705 -26.70 -3.79 22.67
CA LEU A 705 -27.85 -3.94 21.79
C LEU A 705 -29.18 -3.66 22.49
N ASN A 706 -29.16 -3.30 23.77
CA ASN A 706 -30.33 -2.78 24.46
C ASN A 706 -30.76 -1.44 23.82
N ASN A 707 -31.93 -1.43 23.17
CA ASN A 707 -32.47 -0.27 22.44
C ASN A 707 -31.61 0.17 21.24
N ALA A 708 -30.90 -0.76 20.59
CA ALA A 708 -30.19 -0.47 19.34
C ALA A 708 -31.16 -0.51 18.14
N ASN A 709 -30.99 0.45 17.22
CA ASN A 709 -31.82 0.56 16.04
C ASN A 709 -31.00 1.06 14.84
N VAL A 710 -31.20 0.44 13.69
CA VAL A 710 -30.69 0.93 12.42
C VAL A 710 -31.75 1.71 11.67
N LYS A 711 -31.37 2.86 11.12
CA LYS A 711 -32.19 3.71 10.26
C LYS A 711 -31.55 3.80 8.89
N ILE A 712 -32.34 3.68 7.83
CA ILE A 712 -31.95 3.98 6.45
C ILE A 712 -32.52 5.35 6.15
N ILE A 713 -31.66 6.31 5.84
CA ILE A 713 -31.99 7.72 5.70
C ILE A 713 -31.66 8.15 4.28
N ASN A 714 -32.62 8.73 3.57
CA ASN A 714 -32.40 9.23 2.22
C ASN A 714 -31.62 10.56 2.23
N PHE A 715 -31.25 11.07 1.05
CA PHE A 715 -30.50 12.32 0.93
C PHE A 715 -31.22 13.57 1.47
N LEU A 716 -32.54 13.50 1.68
CA LEU A 716 -33.35 14.57 2.29
C LEU A 716 -33.37 14.49 3.83
N GLY A 717 -32.65 13.53 4.44
CA GLY A 717 -32.65 13.31 5.88
C GLY A 717 -33.88 12.54 6.39
N VAL A 718 -34.70 11.98 5.51
CA VAL A 718 -35.91 11.22 5.88
C VAL A 718 -35.55 9.76 6.09
N THR A 719 -35.90 9.21 7.26
CA THR A 719 -35.79 7.76 7.51
C THR A 719 -36.81 7.01 6.67
N VAL A 720 -36.34 6.22 5.70
CA VAL A 720 -37.16 5.39 4.81
C VAL A 720 -37.36 3.97 5.34
N LEU A 721 -36.47 3.50 6.20
CA LEU A 721 -36.59 2.21 6.89
C LEU A 721 -35.95 2.33 8.28
N SER A 722 -36.55 1.68 9.28
CA SER A 722 -35.99 1.58 10.62
C SER A 722 -36.21 0.16 11.14
N LYS A 723 -35.19 -0.41 11.77
CA LYS A 723 -35.24 -1.78 12.33
C LYS A 723 -34.51 -1.82 13.67
N GLU A 724 -35.13 -2.40 14.67
CA GLU A 724 -34.48 -2.70 15.95
C GLU A 724 -33.49 -3.85 15.78
N ILE A 725 -32.34 -3.74 16.46
CA ILE A 725 -31.24 -4.71 16.38
C ILE A 725 -31.00 -5.28 17.77
N ASN A 726 -31.16 -6.60 17.89
CA ASN A 726 -30.99 -7.35 19.13
C ASN A 726 -29.90 -8.43 19.05
N SER A 727 -29.22 -8.54 17.91
CA SER A 727 -28.08 -9.44 17.69
C SER A 727 -26.93 -8.71 16.99
N SER A 728 -25.70 -9.14 17.28
CA SER A 728 -24.49 -8.53 16.71
C SER A 728 -24.40 -8.66 15.19
N SER A 729 -25.15 -9.59 14.61
CA SER A 729 -25.40 -9.72 13.18
C SER A 729 -26.91 -9.68 12.93
N THR A 730 -27.38 -8.72 12.12
CA THR A 730 -28.80 -8.56 11.76
C THR A 730 -28.94 -8.31 10.26
N GLU A 731 -29.89 -8.99 9.63
CA GLU A 731 -30.24 -8.73 8.22
C GLU A 731 -31.29 -7.62 8.10
N ILE A 732 -31.17 -6.77 7.08
CA ILE A 732 -32.18 -5.79 6.67
C ILE A 732 -32.56 -6.06 5.21
N ASP A 733 -33.84 -6.04 4.89
CA ASP A 733 -34.30 -6.12 3.51
C ASP A 733 -34.59 -4.71 2.99
N LEU A 734 -33.84 -4.31 1.96
CA LEU A 734 -33.96 -3.02 1.30
C LEU A 734 -34.75 -3.12 -0.02
N GLY A 735 -35.43 -4.23 -0.30
CA GLY A 735 -36.13 -4.45 -1.57
C GLY A 735 -37.28 -3.48 -1.83
N SER A 736 -37.85 -2.90 -0.78
CA SER A 736 -38.87 -1.85 -0.85
C SER A 736 -38.28 -0.43 -0.87
N VAL A 737 -36.97 -0.29 -0.68
CA VAL A 737 -36.28 1.00 -0.68
C VAL A 737 -35.93 1.36 -2.13
N PRO A 738 -36.37 2.52 -2.66
CA PRO A 738 -36.07 2.91 -4.04
C PRO A 738 -34.58 2.95 -4.32
N SER A 739 -34.16 2.68 -5.56
CA SER A 739 -32.74 2.78 -5.92
C SER A 739 -32.20 4.20 -5.69
N GLY A 740 -31.04 4.31 -5.06
CA GLY A 740 -30.45 5.61 -4.72
C GLY A 740 -29.40 5.55 -3.62
N PHE A 741 -28.93 6.72 -3.22
CA PHE A 741 -27.99 6.90 -2.12
C PHE A 741 -28.72 7.02 -0.78
N TYR A 742 -28.23 6.27 0.22
CA TYR A 742 -28.76 6.29 1.58
C TYR A 742 -27.64 6.35 2.61
N ILE A 743 -27.99 6.84 3.79
CA ILE A 743 -27.20 6.75 5.00
C ILE A 743 -27.83 5.68 5.88
N VAL A 744 -27.08 4.62 6.17
CA VAL A 744 -27.40 3.70 7.25
C VAL A 744 -26.88 4.34 8.53
N GLN A 745 -27.75 4.58 9.50
CA GLN A 745 -27.42 5.20 10.77
C GLN A 745 -27.75 4.21 11.87
N MET A 746 -26.75 3.85 12.66
CA MET A 746 -26.95 3.07 13.88
C MET A 746 -27.21 4.03 15.04
N THR A 747 -28.21 3.71 15.84
CA THR A 747 -28.55 4.42 17.06
C THR A 747 -28.64 3.46 18.23
N ASN A 748 -28.32 3.93 19.42
CA ASN A 748 -28.54 3.22 20.68
C ASN A 748 -29.01 4.24 21.71
N ASN A 749 -30.11 3.93 22.42
CA ASN A 749 -30.78 4.86 23.32
C ASN A 749 -31.06 6.21 22.64
N ASN A 750 -31.45 6.16 21.36
CA ASN A 750 -31.68 7.30 20.46
C ASN A 750 -30.47 8.20 20.16
N ALA A 751 -29.29 7.91 20.71
CA ALA A 751 -28.05 8.56 20.31
C ALA A 751 -27.48 7.90 19.06
N VAL A 752 -26.95 8.71 18.13
CA VAL A 752 -26.25 8.19 16.95
C VAL A 752 -24.94 7.58 17.39
N VAL A 753 -24.76 6.30 17.07
CA VAL A 753 -23.55 5.54 17.33
C VAL A 753 -22.56 5.73 16.19
N ASP A 754 -23.00 5.48 14.96
CA ASP A 754 -22.17 5.52 13.75
C ASP A 754 -23.10 5.69 12.53
N SER A 755 -22.55 6.05 11.38
CA SER A 755 -23.30 6.18 10.13
C SER A 755 -22.45 5.77 8.93
N LYS A 756 -23.01 4.97 8.03
CA LYS A 756 -22.36 4.48 6.80
C LYS A 756 -23.17 4.91 5.57
N LYS A 757 -22.49 5.24 4.48
CA LYS A 757 -23.15 5.52 3.20
C LYS A 757 -23.30 4.22 2.42
N ILE A 758 -24.46 4.02 1.82
CA ILE A 758 -24.74 2.88 0.94
C ILE A 758 -25.42 3.35 -0.35
N ILE A 759 -25.34 2.51 -1.37
CA ILE A 759 -26.10 2.63 -2.61
C ILE A 759 -27.04 1.44 -2.66
N VAL A 760 -28.33 1.69 -2.77
CA VAL A 760 -29.34 0.65 -3.07
C VAL A 760 -29.55 0.67 -4.58
N GLY A 761 -29.21 -0.42 -5.27
CA GLY A 761 -29.38 -0.60 -6.71
C GLY A 761 -30.13 -1.89 -7.01
N MET A 762 -30.72 -1.99 -8.20
CA MET A 762 -31.28 -3.26 -8.70
C MET A 762 -30.19 -4.29 -8.97
#